data_AF-Q4DQN1-F1
#
_entry.id   AF-Q4DQN1-F1
#
_cell.length_a   1.000
_cell.length_b   1.000
_cell.length_c   1.000
_cell.angle_alpha   90.00
_cell.angle_beta   90.00
_cell.angle_gamma   90.00
#
_symmetry.space_group_name_H-M   'P 1'
#
loop_
_entity.id
_entity.type
_entity.pdbx_description
1 polymer ?
#
loop_
_entity_poly.entity_id
_entity_poly.type
_entity_poly.pdbx_seq_one_letter_code
_entity_poly.pdbx_strand_id
1 'polypeptide(L)'
;MRCFSRCHAHWMHTAVTVPVRMLKRKLSPDRTRDEEIQDRQNAFVWSEKHIYRPHQHFTFDPCSWSRPLEEKVKAKRQLSLVDRLRVLEEREREATCVVEEAKETNEYKEDVNYFYSIEKKEEKATSLQEELERLNALHVLLTAPRHMDTSLAKAERLRQEYRDVLQCVFERLRVAVVDETMTFDALLYSWFLLLQGAQPLLEALTERRKFDENTLHCVIVTVRDALDTLMLHAAKEMDATGKEEMLLEGLVELLDVATHPFTRQGAKLRESKRQSCHTSDENTEVLVKGLILRTMTALKERMITDDGAELLDAQHLHALLRSMARCPDSVNESHLQRAALLTRKVVEGILATLKGVVAPSIRHSMCLSLLGKAARRPVFDKNELMRRRDTSCQLVLDACDPPSGVKKPTIAADEVSHVTCACVSLLRQATRASHVTRVKVLEAIDFHLVMLSHAPNYDLGITDTVTFVCELLEGEVLDVGTGAAERYLRVVLLLSRLQFSLCDNQDVLCRLFFFFCSLAPHESLSESTLREWKRLYGIVMHQLLSSVRAVALGKNYVCGSDRPGTWEELLAFGRYHGALPLSLWYDACQIYFDKATVPLSSKCARALLSLRTRCKSHIGGVSTGKNKPSSLCASPLDFDSVRLLARMLHVILGEGVAAEDLMNEAAAWDVAQSAAGNDEALSALLRGAQKCVQERQASKHVVMTFL
;
A
#
# COMPACT_ATOMS: atom_id res chain seq x y z
N MET A 1 19.86 31.96 -86.53
CA MET A 1 18.63 31.22 -86.84
C MET A 1 17.79 31.11 -85.57
N ARG A 2 16.56 31.61 -85.63
CA ARG A 2 15.32 31.28 -84.89
C ARG A 2 15.39 30.71 -83.45
N CYS A 3 14.66 31.43 -82.58
CA CYS A 3 14.01 31.03 -81.32
C CYS A 3 14.86 30.90 -80.05
N PHE A 4 15.19 32.05 -79.45
CA PHE A 4 15.39 32.21 -78.00
C PHE A 4 14.51 33.38 -77.53
N SER A 5 13.36 33.11 -76.92
CA SER A 5 12.49 34.16 -76.39
C SER A 5 11.75 33.70 -75.13
N ARG A 6 12.27 34.15 -73.98
CA ARG A 6 11.60 34.65 -72.77
C ARG A 6 12.62 34.65 -71.61
N CYS A 7 13.77 35.24 -71.91
CA CYS A 7 14.65 35.90 -70.95
C CYS A 7 14.31 37.40 -70.98
N HIS A 8 14.70 38.12 -69.94
CA HIS A 8 14.57 39.57 -69.73
C HIS A 8 13.32 40.04 -68.98
N ALA A 9 13.33 39.81 -67.66
CA ALA A 9 12.88 40.82 -66.69
C ALA A 9 13.29 40.52 -65.23
N HIS A 10 13.75 39.32 -64.87
CA HIS A 10 13.92 38.93 -63.45
C HIS A 10 15.35 38.86 -62.91
N TRP A 11 16.34 39.44 -63.60
CA TRP A 11 17.76 39.31 -63.21
C TRP A 11 18.48 40.62 -62.84
N MET A 12 17.77 41.71 -62.51
CA MET A 12 18.42 42.96 -62.02
C MET A 12 17.83 43.61 -60.75
N HIS A 13 16.86 42.97 -60.11
CA HIS A 13 16.55 43.19 -58.69
C HIS A 13 16.73 41.82 -58.02
N THR A 14 17.75 41.52 -57.22
CA THR A 14 18.21 42.33 -56.10
C THR A 14 19.57 41.81 -55.67
N ALA A 15 20.64 42.48 -56.10
CA ALA A 15 21.94 42.44 -55.42
C ALA A 15 21.91 43.19 -54.06
N VAL A 16 20.72 43.36 -53.47
CA VAL A 16 20.48 44.16 -52.25
C VAL A 16 19.48 43.46 -51.31
N THR A 17 19.07 42.21 -51.58
CA THR A 17 18.29 41.43 -50.60
C THR A 17 19.18 40.50 -49.81
N VAL A 18 19.97 41.12 -48.92
CA VAL A 18 20.16 40.60 -47.56
C VAL A 18 19.23 41.42 -46.66
N PRO A 19 17.91 41.17 -46.58
CA PRO A 19 17.05 41.88 -45.66
C PRO A 19 16.77 40.97 -44.47
N VAL A 20 17.30 41.37 -43.32
CA VAL A 20 16.68 41.09 -42.01
C VAL A 20 16.72 39.63 -41.53
N ARG A 21 17.83 38.92 -41.73
CA ARG A 21 18.37 38.04 -40.66
C ARG A 21 19.37 38.74 -39.75
N MET A 22 19.61 40.04 -39.95
CA MET A 22 19.93 40.95 -38.86
C MET A 22 18.67 41.24 -38.06
N LEU A 23 18.13 40.20 -37.41
CA LEU A 23 17.20 40.36 -36.30
C LEU A 23 17.95 41.15 -35.25
N LYS A 24 17.72 42.48 -35.26
CA LYS A 24 18.23 43.51 -34.34
C LYS A 24 19.25 42.93 -33.37
N ARG A 25 20.53 42.82 -33.79
CA ARG A 25 21.59 42.55 -32.80
C ARG A 25 21.48 43.68 -31.80
N LYS A 26 21.09 43.36 -30.57
CA LYS A 26 21.11 44.31 -29.45
C LYS A 26 22.52 44.89 -29.43
N LEU A 27 22.65 46.21 -29.47
CA LEU A 27 23.95 46.86 -29.32
C LEU A 27 24.34 46.75 -27.84
N SER A 28 25.47 46.11 -27.55
CA SER A 28 25.94 45.82 -26.19
C SER A 28 24.92 45.08 -25.30
N PRO A 29 24.46 43.88 -25.69
CA PRO A 29 23.58 43.12 -24.83
C PRO A 29 24.34 42.68 -23.57
N ASP A 30 23.63 42.60 -22.46
CA ASP A 30 24.09 42.01 -21.21
C ASP A 30 24.54 40.55 -21.39
N ARG A 31 23.90 39.83 -22.31
CA ARG A 31 24.19 38.44 -22.65
C ARG A 31 24.22 38.19 -24.15
N THR A 32 25.11 37.32 -24.59
CA THR A 32 25.12 36.82 -25.97
C THR A 32 23.83 36.07 -26.29
N ARG A 33 23.54 35.83 -27.58
CA ARG A 33 22.34 35.09 -28.00
C ARG A 33 22.28 33.69 -27.39
N ASP A 34 23.42 33.01 -27.29
CA ASP A 34 23.50 31.66 -26.75
C ASP A 34 23.26 31.65 -25.23
N GLU A 35 23.81 32.62 -24.51
CA GLU A 35 23.52 32.85 -23.09
C GLU A 35 22.05 33.23 -22.84
N GLU A 36 21.44 34.04 -23.72
CA GLU A 36 20.00 34.37 -23.64
C GLU A 36 19.13 33.12 -23.88
N ILE A 37 19.51 32.24 -24.80
CA ILE A 37 18.81 30.95 -25.01
C ILE A 37 18.99 30.05 -23.79
N GLN A 38 20.22 29.97 -23.26
CA GLN A 38 20.54 29.18 -22.07
C GLN A 38 19.71 29.66 -20.87
N ASP A 39 19.56 30.97 -20.67
CA ASP A 39 18.71 31.51 -19.61
C ASP A 39 17.25 31.15 -19.79
N ARG A 40 16.72 31.24 -21.01
CA ARG A 40 15.33 30.87 -21.30
C ARG A 40 15.08 29.39 -21.02
N GLN A 41 16.05 28.53 -21.30
CA GLN A 41 15.98 27.10 -21.01
C GLN A 41 16.09 26.83 -19.50
N ASN A 42 17.03 27.48 -18.81
CA ASN A 42 17.25 27.35 -17.37
C ASN A 42 16.15 28.02 -16.52
N ALA A 43 15.33 28.90 -17.11
CA ALA A 43 14.18 29.51 -16.44
C ALA A 43 13.06 28.50 -16.15
N PHE A 44 13.08 27.32 -16.77
CA PHE A 44 12.14 26.25 -16.46
C PHE A 44 12.49 25.61 -15.10
N VAL A 45 11.57 25.72 -14.13
CA VAL A 45 11.71 25.07 -12.83
C VAL A 45 10.68 23.95 -12.72
N TRP A 46 11.15 22.71 -12.80
CA TRP A 46 10.29 21.53 -12.79
C TRP A 46 9.39 21.46 -11.55
N SER A 47 9.95 21.73 -10.36
CA SER A 47 9.21 21.71 -9.09
C SER A 47 8.18 22.83 -8.93
N GLU A 48 8.29 23.93 -9.68
CA GLU A 48 7.25 24.98 -9.69
C GLU A 48 6.10 24.63 -10.66
N LYS A 49 6.34 23.78 -11.66
CA LYS A 49 5.36 23.38 -12.68
C LYS A 49 4.62 22.08 -12.33
N HIS A 50 5.27 21.18 -11.61
CA HIS A 50 4.73 19.87 -11.24
C HIS A 50 4.54 19.74 -9.72
N ILE A 51 3.73 18.77 -9.31
CA ILE A 51 3.60 18.38 -7.91
C ILE A 51 4.46 17.15 -7.67
N TYR A 52 5.34 17.25 -6.68
CA TYR A 52 6.15 16.15 -6.17
C TYR A 52 5.69 15.81 -4.77
N ARG A 53 5.51 14.52 -4.48
CA ARG A 53 4.99 14.02 -3.20
C ARG A 53 6.11 13.35 -2.40
N PRO A 54 6.04 13.37 -1.05
CA PRO A 54 7.13 12.85 -0.19
C PRO A 54 7.58 11.42 -0.54
N HIS A 55 6.65 10.48 -0.72
CA HIS A 55 6.96 9.08 -1.05
C HIS A 55 7.71 8.90 -2.39
N GLN A 56 7.68 9.89 -3.29
CA GLN A 56 8.32 9.80 -4.60
C GLN A 56 9.84 9.93 -4.50
N HIS A 57 10.36 10.57 -3.44
CA HIS A 57 11.81 10.69 -3.18
C HIS A 57 12.53 9.34 -3.14
N PHE A 58 11.82 8.26 -2.85
CA PHE A 58 12.40 6.92 -2.71
C PHE A 58 12.35 6.08 -3.99
N THR A 59 11.58 6.50 -5.00
CA THR A 59 11.25 5.65 -6.16
C THR A 59 11.40 6.35 -7.51
N PHE A 60 11.24 7.67 -7.58
CA PHE A 60 11.12 8.38 -8.84
C PHE A 60 11.91 9.70 -8.85
N ASP A 61 12.93 9.80 -9.72
CA ASP A 61 13.69 11.03 -9.95
C ASP A 61 13.43 11.59 -11.38
N PRO A 62 12.50 12.56 -11.54
CA PRO A 62 12.22 13.19 -12.82
C PRO A 62 13.32 14.17 -13.28
N CYS A 63 14.30 14.49 -12.42
CA CYS A 63 15.38 15.44 -12.69
C CYS A 63 16.76 14.76 -12.75
N SER A 64 16.80 13.43 -12.95
CA SER A 64 18.03 12.60 -12.89
C SER A 64 19.13 12.98 -13.88
N TRP A 65 18.81 13.72 -14.95
CA TRP A 65 19.80 14.23 -15.91
C TRP A 65 20.02 15.74 -15.80
N SER A 66 18.95 16.53 -15.69
CA SER A 66 19.03 18.00 -15.65
C SER A 66 19.72 18.50 -14.37
N ARG A 67 19.39 17.91 -13.21
CA ARG A 67 19.96 18.33 -11.93
C ARG A 67 21.48 18.05 -11.86
N PRO A 68 22.01 16.86 -12.18
CA PRO A 68 23.45 16.65 -12.21
C PRO A 68 24.20 17.56 -13.20
N LEU A 69 23.57 17.97 -14.30
CA LEU A 69 24.15 18.97 -15.22
C LEU A 69 24.22 20.35 -14.58
N GLU A 70 23.15 20.79 -13.90
CA GLU A 70 23.13 22.04 -13.14
C GLU A 70 24.16 22.03 -12.01
N GLU A 71 24.26 20.93 -11.25
CA GLU A 71 25.26 20.73 -10.19
C GLU A 71 26.69 20.77 -10.74
N LYS A 72 26.95 20.15 -11.90
CA LYS A 72 28.26 20.25 -12.58
C LYS A 72 28.59 21.68 -13.00
N VAL A 73 27.61 22.44 -13.50
CA VAL A 73 27.82 23.86 -13.85
C VAL A 73 28.10 24.71 -12.61
N LYS A 74 27.37 24.48 -11.51
CA LYS A 74 27.62 25.15 -10.22
C LYS A 74 28.99 24.80 -9.65
N ALA A 75 29.39 23.53 -9.69
CA ALA A 75 30.69 23.07 -9.20
C ALA A 75 31.88 23.63 -9.99
N LYS A 76 31.69 23.98 -11.27
CA LYS A 76 32.73 24.67 -12.07
C LYS A 76 33.01 26.10 -11.58
N ARG A 77 32.10 26.72 -10.82
CA ARG A 77 32.26 28.08 -10.30
C ARG A 77 32.63 28.04 -8.82
N GLN A 78 33.83 28.50 -8.48
CA GLN A 78 34.23 28.70 -7.09
C GLN A 78 33.56 29.95 -6.50
N LEU A 79 33.08 29.84 -5.27
CA LEU A 79 32.37 30.89 -4.53
C LEU A 79 33.11 31.15 -3.22
N SER A 80 33.90 32.22 -3.16
CA SER A 80 34.77 32.55 -2.03
C SER A 80 34.04 32.62 -0.68
N LEU A 81 32.75 32.96 -0.67
CA LEU A 81 31.93 32.98 0.54
C LEU A 81 31.72 31.57 1.09
N VAL A 82 31.35 30.63 0.23
CA VAL A 82 31.10 29.22 0.62
C VAL A 82 32.40 28.58 1.07
N ASP A 83 33.52 28.87 0.39
CA ASP A 83 34.83 28.36 0.77
C ASP A 83 35.26 28.85 2.16
N ARG A 84 35.05 30.14 2.46
CA ARG A 84 35.35 30.70 3.80
C ARG A 84 34.47 30.10 4.89
N LEU A 85 33.17 29.92 4.65
CA LEU A 85 32.25 29.31 5.61
C LEU A 85 32.65 27.86 5.90
N ARG A 86 32.95 27.08 4.86
CA ARG A 86 33.39 25.68 5.00
C ARG A 86 34.67 25.57 5.84
N VAL A 87 35.66 26.43 5.58
CA VAL A 87 36.92 26.44 6.36
C VAL A 87 36.67 26.81 7.83
N LEU A 88 35.72 27.70 8.12
CA LEU A 88 35.36 28.02 9.51
C LEU A 88 34.68 26.83 10.20
N GLU A 89 33.72 26.18 9.53
CA GLU A 89 33.03 24.99 10.06
C GLU A 89 33.99 23.80 10.25
N GLU A 90 34.98 23.62 9.37
CA GLU A 90 36.02 22.59 9.50
C GLU A 90 36.89 22.84 10.73
N ARG A 91 37.32 24.08 10.96
CA ARG A 91 38.09 24.45 12.15
C ARG A 91 37.31 24.28 13.45
N GLU A 92 36.02 24.59 13.44
CA GLU A 92 35.15 24.37 14.59
C GLU A 92 35.00 22.88 14.89
N ARG A 93 34.77 22.05 13.85
CA ARG A 93 34.74 20.59 13.99
C ARG A 93 36.05 20.02 14.52
N GLU A 94 37.18 20.43 13.97
CA GLU A 94 38.52 20.03 14.43
C GLU A 94 38.73 20.41 15.90
N ALA A 95 38.34 21.63 16.31
CA ALA A 95 38.41 22.05 17.70
C ALA A 95 37.52 21.20 18.63
N THR A 96 36.30 20.84 18.19
CA THR A 96 35.42 19.96 18.98
C THR A 96 35.96 18.53 19.08
N CYS A 97 36.51 17.96 18.01
CA CYS A 97 37.10 16.62 18.04
C CYS A 97 38.29 16.54 19.00
N VAL A 98 39.17 17.55 19.01
CA VAL A 98 40.29 17.61 19.95
C VAL A 98 39.82 17.69 21.41
N VAL A 99 38.68 18.33 21.68
CA VAL A 99 38.10 18.38 23.03
C VAL A 99 37.48 17.04 23.44
N GLU A 100 36.84 16.31 22.54
CA GLU A 100 36.30 14.97 22.82
C GLU A 100 37.42 13.93 22.99
N GLU A 101 38.47 13.97 22.16
CA GLU A 101 39.67 13.13 22.33
C GLU A 101 40.37 13.41 23.68
N ALA A 102 40.36 14.66 24.15
CA ALA A 102 40.89 15.04 25.47
C ALA A 102 40.00 14.57 26.64
N LYS A 103 38.71 14.27 26.42
CA LYS A 103 37.83 13.67 27.42
C LYS A 103 37.98 12.15 27.46
N GLU A 104 38.03 11.49 26.31
CA GLU A 104 38.22 10.03 26.23
C GLU A 104 39.60 9.59 26.76
N THR A 105 40.64 10.41 26.58
CA THR A 105 41.98 10.10 27.11
C THR A 105 42.12 10.26 28.63
N ASN A 106 41.13 10.82 29.34
CA ASN A 106 41.13 10.90 30.81
C ASN A 106 40.36 9.76 31.51
N GLU A 107 39.61 8.92 30.79
CA GLU A 107 38.88 7.78 31.37
C GLU A 107 39.50 6.40 31.07
N TYR A 108 40.57 6.33 30.27
CA TYR A 108 41.30 5.09 29.99
C TYR A 108 42.77 5.18 30.40
N LYS A 109 43.01 5.03 31.70
CA LYS A 109 44.30 4.59 32.25
C LYS A 109 44.06 3.47 33.24
N GLU A 110 43.91 2.25 32.74
CA GLU A 110 44.33 1.05 33.46
C GLU A 110 44.54 -0.07 32.43
N ASP A 111 45.77 -0.61 32.47
CA ASP A 111 46.29 -1.85 31.91
C ASP A 111 45.36 -2.70 31.04
N VAL A 112 45.80 -3.07 29.83
CA VAL A 112 46.06 -4.48 29.46
C VAL A 112 46.95 -4.53 28.19
N ASN A 113 48.09 -5.20 28.32
CA ASN A 113 48.96 -5.65 27.23
C ASN A 113 48.22 -6.54 26.21
N TYR A 114 48.11 -6.12 24.95
CA TYR A 114 47.72 -6.99 23.85
C TYR A 114 48.96 -7.52 23.11
N PHE A 115 49.38 -8.74 23.45
CA PHE A 115 50.29 -9.56 22.63
C PHE A 115 49.49 -10.32 21.56
N TYR A 116 50.02 -10.36 20.35
CA TYR A 116 49.50 -11.13 19.23
C TYR A 116 49.54 -12.64 19.51
N SER A 117 48.37 -13.28 19.59
CA SER A 117 48.22 -14.73 19.45
C SER A 117 47.34 -15.03 18.24
N ILE A 118 47.93 -15.72 17.27
CA ILE A 118 47.27 -16.27 16.09
C ILE A 118 46.36 -17.40 16.59
N GLU A 119 45.07 -17.13 16.76
CA GLU A 119 44.07 -18.17 17.05
C GLU A 119 43.82 -19.02 15.79
N LYS A 120 44.09 -20.32 15.92
CA LYS A 120 43.57 -21.35 15.02
C LYS A 120 42.05 -21.25 15.00
N LYS A 121 41.45 -21.34 13.80
CA LYS A 121 40.00 -21.52 13.61
C LYS A 121 39.56 -22.84 14.25
N GLU A 122 39.25 -22.82 15.54
CA GLU A 122 38.30 -23.75 16.14
C GLU A 122 36.90 -23.20 15.83
N GLU A 123 36.01 -24.06 15.37
CA GLU A 123 34.60 -23.73 15.12
C GLU A 123 33.95 -23.30 16.44
N LYS A 124 34.01 -22.00 16.77
CA LYS A 124 33.35 -21.44 17.95
C LYS A 124 31.85 -21.72 17.83
N ALA A 125 31.28 -22.37 18.85
CA ALA A 125 29.85 -22.61 18.94
C ALA A 125 29.10 -21.28 18.81
N THR A 126 28.11 -21.23 17.92
CA THR A 126 27.29 -20.04 17.67
C THR A 126 26.55 -19.64 18.95
N SER A 127 26.66 -18.36 19.32
CA SER A 127 25.92 -17.86 20.46
C SER A 127 24.42 -17.87 20.15
N LEU A 128 23.58 -18.09 21.17
CA LEU A 128 22.12 -18.05 20.98
C LEU A 128 21.69 -16.67 20.46
N GLN A 129 22.32 -15.61 20.93
CA GLN A 129 22.03 -14.25 20.48
C GLN A 129 22.30 -14.08 18.98
N GLU A 130 23.45 -14.52 18.46
CA GLU A 130 23.73 -14.48 17.02
C GLU A 130 22.75 -15.33 16.22
N GLU A 131 22.31 -16.47 16.75
CA GLU A 131 21.28 -17.32 16.12
C GLU A 131 19.92 -16.61 16.05
N LEU A 132 19.51 -15.93 17.12
CA LEU A 132 18.24 -15.18 17.17
C LEU A 132 18.28 -13.91 16.32
N GLU A 133 19.39 -13.17 16.33
CA GLU A 133 19.62 -12.03 15.44
C GLU A 133 19.59 -12.47 13.97
N ARG A 134 20.24 -13.59 13.65
CA ARG A 134 20.19 -14.16 12.30
C ARG A 134 18.79 -14.62 11.92
N LEU A 135 18.07 -15.26 12.85
CA LEU A 135 16.70 -15.71 12.66
C LEU A 135 15.78 -14.52 12.34
N ASN A 136 15.84 -13.46 13.13
CA ASN A 136 15.06 -12.25 12.93
C ASN A 136 15.43 -11.56 11.60
N ALA A 137 16.72 -11.44 11.29
CA ALA A 137 17.17 -10.87 10.01
C ALA A 137 16.67 -11.67 8.80
N LEU A 138 16.69 -13.01 8.87
CA LEU A 138 16.15 -13.88 7.83
C LEU A 138 14.63 -13.76 7.72
N HIS A 139 13.92 -13.66 8.85
CA HIS A 139 12.48 -13.41 8.88
C HIS A 139 12.14 -12.12 8.11
N VAL A 140 12.77 -10.99 8.47
CA VAL A 140 12.56 -9.70 7.83
C VAL A 140 12.89 -9.74 6.33
N LEU A 141 13.99 -10.39 5.95
CA LEU A 141 14.36 -10.54 4.53
C LEU A 141 13.34 -11.35 3.70
N LEU A 142 12.59 -12.25 4.34
CA LEU A 142 11.60 -13.12 3.69
C LEU A 142 10.19 -12.54 3.71
N THR A 143 9.83 -11.74 4.73
CA THR A 143 8.46 -11.25 4.94
C THR A 143 8.27 -9.77 4.60
N ALA A 144 9.32 -8.94 4.69
CA ALA A 144 9.18 -7.51 4.47
C ALA A 144 8.88 -7.19 2.98
N PRO A 145 7.88 -6.33 2.69
CA PRO A 145 7.49 -5.98 1.31
C PRO A 145 8.66 -5.46 0.45
N ARG A 146 9.62 -4.77 1.08
CA ARG A 146 10.83 -4.21 0.45
C ARG A 146 11.66 -5.25 -0.31
N HIS A 147 11.60 -6.51 0.11
CA HIS A 147 12.43 -7.59 -0.38
C HIS A 147 11.71 -8.55 -1.34
N MET A 148 10.46 -8.25 -1.73
CA MET A 148 9.65 -9.09 -2.61
C MET A 148 10.28 -9.29 -4.01
N ASP A 149 11.06 -8.33 -4.50
CA ASP A 149 11.77 -8.41 -5.79
C ASP A 149 13.07 -9.26 -5.73
N THR A 150 13.33 -9.94 -4.61
CA THR A 150 14.48 -10.84 -4.48
C THR A 150 14.36 -12.01 -5.45
N SER A 151 15.46 -12.34 -6.15
CA SER A 151 15.47 -13.45 -7.12
C SER A 151 15.04 -14.76 -6.47
N LEU A 152 14.28 -15.59 -7.20
CA LEU A 152 13.73 -16.85 -6.67
C LEU A 152 14.81 -17.77 -6.10
N ALA A 153 15.95 -17.91 -6.78
CA ALA A 153 17.08 -18.71 -6.29
C ALA A 153 17.66 -18.19 -4.96
N LYS A 154 17.71 -16.87 -4.78
CA LYS A 154 18.14 -16.27 -3.50
C LYS A 154 17.07 -16.44 -2.43
N ALA A 155 15.80 -16.27 -2.77
CA ALA A 155 14.68 -16.46 -1.84
C ALA A 155 14.59 -17.92 -1.34
N GLU A 156 14.76 -18.91 -2.21
CA GLU A 156 14.81 -20.33 -1.83
C GLU A 156 15.98 -20.63 -0.90
N ARG A 157 17.19 -20.11 -1.20
CA ARG A 157 18.34 -20.25 -0.30
C ARG A 157 18.10 -19.62 1.07
N LEU A 158 17.49 -18.43 1.12
CA LEU A 158 17.15 -17.76 2.37
C LEU A 158 16.07 -18.52 3.16
N ARG A 159 15.07 -19.11 2.48
CA ARG A 159 14.04 -19.96 3.12
C ARG A 159 14.65 -21.23 3.71
N GLN A 160 15.59 -21.86 3.01
CA GLN A 160 16.28 -23.02 3.52
C GLN A 160 17.10 -22.65 4.77
N GLU A 161 17.90 -21.58 4.69
CA GLU A 161 18.67 -21.09 5.82
C GLU A 161 17.76 -20.74 7.02
N TYR A 162 16.63 -20.08 6.77
CA TYR A 162 15.65 -19.75 7.81
C TYR A 162 15.07 -21.00 8.50
N ARG A 163 14.73 -22.04 7.73
CA ARG A 163 14.25 -23.32 8.27
C ARG A 163 15.31 -24.05 9.09
N ASP A 164 16.56 -24.05 8.61
CA ASP A 164 17.69 -24.67 9.31
C ASP A 164 17.95 -23.96 10.67
N VAL A 165 17.97 -22.62 10.67
CA VAL A 165 18.13 -21.82 11.90
C VAL A 165 16.95 -22.01 12.85
N LEU A 166 15.70 -22.01 12.36
CA LEU A 166 14.51 -22.32 13.17
C LEU A 166 14.62 -23.67 13.86
N GLN A 167 15.07 -24.70 13.13
CA GLN A 167 15.26 -26.04 13.68
C GLN A 167 16.37 -26.06 14.75
N CYS A 168 17.51 -25.41 14.48
CA CYS A 168 18.61 -25.30 15.45
C CYS A 168 18.17 -24.62 16.75
N VAL A 169 17.47 -23.49 16.65
CA VAL A 169 16.93 -22.78 17.83
C VAL A 169 15.94 -23.67 18.57
N PHE A 170 14.98 -24.30 17.89
CA PHE A 170 14.00 -25.18 18.55
C PHE A 170 14.66 -26.36 19.28
N GLU A 171 15.64 -27.03 18.66
CA GLU A 171 16.36 -28.13 19.29
C GLU A 171 17.15 -27.68 20.53
N ARG A 172 17.74 -26.47 20.47
CA ARG A 172 18.41 -25.84 21.61
C ARG A 172 17.43 -25.54 22.75
N LEU A 173 16.26 -24.98 22.45
CA LEU A 173 15.22 -24.71 23.46
C LEU A 173 14.67 -25.98 24.10
N ARG A 174 14.54 -27.07 23.34
CA ARG A 174 13.99 -28.34 23.83
C ARG A 174 14.86 -28.99 24.88
N VAL A 175 16.19 -28.81 24.79
CA VAL A 175 17.18 -29.40 25.72
C VAL A 175 17.58 -28.42 26.81
N ALA A 176 17.24 -27.13 26.67
CA ALA A 176 17.59 -26.11 27.64
C ALA A 176 16.90 -26.35 28.99
N VAL A 177 17.69 -26.18 30.06
CA VAL A 177 17.22 -26.08 31.44
C VAL A 177 17.28 -24.60 31.83
N VAL A 178 16.13 -24.06 32.22
CA VAL A 178 15.97 -22.65 32.62
C VAL A 178 16.82 -22.37 33.87
N ASP A 179 17.44 -21.21 33.92
CA ASP A 179 18.37 -20.73 34.96
C ASP A 179 19.73 -21.43 35.02
N GLU A 180 19.87 -22.63 34.46
CA GLU A 180 21.14 -23.36 34.38
C GLU A 180 21.88 -23.13 33.05
N THR A 181 21.15 -23.21 31.94
CA THR A 181 21.73 -23.15 30.59
C THR A 181 21.27 -21.94 29.78
N MET A 182 20.13 -21.35 30.17
CA MET A 182 19.51 -20.23 29.46
C MET A 182 18.65 -19.42 30.42
N THR A 183 18.71 -18.10 30.31
CA THR A 183 17.86 -17.17 31.04
C THR A 183 16.40 -17.24 30.57
N PHE A 184 15.45 -16.95 31.44
CA PHE A 184 14.03 -16.91 31.08
C PHE A 184 13.72 -15.93 29.92
N ASP A 185 14.31 -14.74 29.92
CA ASP A 185 14.11 -13.75 28.85
C ASP A 185 14.58 -14.27 27.48
N ALA A 186 15.76 -14.90 27.42
CA ALA A 186 16.24 -15.52 26.20
C ALA A 186 15.35 -16.68 25.73
N LEU A 187 14.84 -17.51 26.64
CA LEU A 187 13.87 -18.56 26.32
C LEU A 187 12.58 -17.95 25.74
N LEU A 188 12.09 -16.89 26.37
CA LEU A 188 10.86 -16.21 25.99
C LEU A 188 10.97 -15.56 24.61
N TYR A 189 12.01 -14.76 24.39
CA TYR A 189 12.25 -14.12 23.09
C TYR A 189 12.45 -15.15 21.97
N SER A 190 13.13 -16.28 22.28
CA SER A 190 13.25 -17.38 21.33
C SER A 190 11.90 -17.98 20.95
N TRP A 191 11.02 -18.22 21.93
CA TRP A 191 9.66 -18.72 21.67
C TRP A 191 8.80 -17.72 20.92
N PHE A 192 8.96 -16.43 21.21
CA PHE A 192 8.30 -15.36 20.47
C PHE A 192 8.65 -15.42 18.98
N LEU A 193 9.93 -15.54 18.63
CA LEU A 193 10.37 -15.69 17.23
C LEU A 193 9.93 -17.04 16.61
N LEU A 194 10.01 -18.14 17.36
CA LEU A 194 9.57 -19.45 16.87
C LEU A 194 8.06 -19.47 16.54
N LEU A 195 7.22 -18.81 17.35
CA LEU A 195 5.78 -18.75 17.09
C LEU A 195 5.44 -17.86 15.89
N GLN A 196 6.19 -16.79 15.65
CA GLN A 196 6.08 -16.03 14.39
C GLN A 196 6.43 -16.91 13.17
N GLY A 197 7.39 -17.81 13.33
CA GLY A 197 7.80 -18.81 12.35
C GLY A 197 7.11 -20.18 12.47
N ALA A 198 5.95 -20.29 13.12
CA ALA A 198 5.37 -21.59 13.50
C ALA A 198 5.11 -22.51 12.29
N GLN A 199 4.58 -21.99 11.18
CA GLN A 199 4.34 -22.79 9.98
C GLN A 199 5.66 -23.29 9.35
N PRO A 200 6.64 -22.43 9.03
CA PRO A 200 7.96 -22.87 8.56
C PRO A 200 8.68 -23.85 9.50
N LEU A 201 8.50 -23.71 10.82
CA LEU A 201 9.05 -24.64 11.82
C LEU A 201 8.42 -26.03 11.69
N LEU A 202 7.09 -26.10 11.61
CA LEU A 202 6.37 -27.37 11.44
C LEU A 202 6.74 -28.06 10.12
N GLU A 203 6.89 -27.30 9.04
CA GLU A 203 7.38 -27.80 7.76
C GLU A 203 8.80 -28.38 7.90
N ALA A 204 9.73 -27.63 8.50
CA ALA A 204 11.11 -28.09 8.72
C ALA A 204 11.20 -29.38 9.57
N LEU A 205 10.37 -29.49 10.62
CA LEU A 205 10.33 -30.68 11.49
C LEU A 205 9.68 -31.91 10.82
N THR A 206 8.85 -31.70 9.79
CA THR A 206 8.17 -32.78 9.06
C THR A 206 8.88 -33.22 7.79
N GLU A 207 9.67 -32.35 7.14
CA GLU A 207 10.33 -32.61 5.84
C GLU A 207 11.19 -33.89 5.80
N ARG A 208 11.80 -34.28 6.92
CA ARG A 208 12.64 -35.49 6.99
C ARG A 208 11.85 -36.79 7.20
N ARG A 209 10.53 -36.71 7.39
CA ARG A 209 9.66 -37.84 7.68
C ARG A 209 8.65 -37.99 6.54
N LYS A 210 8.29 -39.23 6.19
CA LYS A 210 7.20 -39.47 5.23
C LYS A 210 5.95 -38.79 5.78
N PHE A 211 5.37 -37.88 4.99
CA PHE A 211 4.20 -37.10 5.38
C PHE A 211 3.04 -38.06 5.68
N ASP A 212 2.80 -38.29 6.96
CA ASP A 212 1.68 -39.06 7.50
C ASP A 212 1.02 -38.14 8.55
N GLU A 213 -0.31 -38.14 8.63
CA GLU A 213 -1.06 -37.30 9.57
C GLU A 213 -0.61 -37.51 11.01
N ASN A 214 -0.23 -38.76 11.35
CA ASN A 214 0.36 -39.12 12.64
C ASN A 214 1.68 -38.39 12.91
N THR A 215 2.50 -38.17 11.89
CA THR A 215 3.79 -37.49 12.02
C THR A 215 3.60 -36.02 12.38
N LEU A 216 2.69 -35.33 11.69
CA LEU A 216 2.37 -33.93 11.98
C LEU A 216 1.82 -33.81 13.40
N HIS A 217 0.92 -34.71 13.80
CA HIS A 217 0.39 -34.75 15.16
C HIS A 217 1.50 -34.94 16.20
N CYS A 218 2.41 -35.90 16.02
CA CYS A 218 3.55 -36.09 16.92
C CYS A 218 4.46 -34.86 17.00
N VAL A 219 4.71 -34.17 15.88
CA VAL A 219 5.50 -32.93 15.87
C VAL A 219 4.79 -31.83 16.65
N ILE A 220 3.48 -31.64 16.43
CA ILE A 220 2.68 -30.65 17.16
C ILE A 220 2.73 -30.92 18.66
N VAL A 221 2.58 -32.19 19.09
CA VAL A 221 2.69 -32.59 20.50
C VAL A 221 4.09 -32.28 21.04
N THR A 222 5.15 -32.57 20.28
CA THR A 222 6.54 -32.28 20.70
C THR A 222 6.78 -30.78 20.91
N VAL A 223 6.33 -29.94 19.97
CA VAL A 223 6.44 -28.48 20.08
C VAL A 223 5.62 -27.99 21.27
N ARG A 224 4.44 -28.59 21.50
CA ARG A 224 3.59 -28.24 22.64
C ARG A 224 4.21 -28.60 23.98
N ASP A 225 4.80 -29.78 24.11
CA ASP A 225 5.47 -30.23 25.34
C ASP A 225 6.64 -29.30 25.70
N ALA A 226 7.40 -28.85 24.69
CA ALA A 226 8.45 -27.87 24.88
C ALA A 226 7.89 -26.49 25.30
N LEU A 227 6.76 -26.07 24.72
CA LEU A 227 6.09 -24.81 25.07
C LEU A 227 5.50 -24.83 26.48
N ASP A 228 4.97 -25.97 26.94
CA ASP A 228 4.45 -26.12 28.31
C ASP A 228 5.53 -25.82 29.36
N THR A 229 6.81 -26.11 29.05
CA THR A 229 7.94 -25.76 29.92
C THR A 229 8.02 -24.24 30.12
N LEU A 230 7.96 -23.45 29.04
CA LEU A 230 7.91 -21.98 29.15
C LEU A 230 6.69 -21.53 29.95
N MET A 231 5.50 -22.08 29.69
CA MET A 231 4.26 -21.68 30.38
C MET A 231 4.30 -21.98 31.89
N LEU A 232 4.94 -23.09 32.29
CA LEU A 232 5.15 -23.42 33.71
C LEU A 232 6.10 -22.44 34.39
N HIS A 233 7.18 -22.04 33.72
CA HIS A 233 8.09 -21.00 34.24
C HIS A 233 7.41 -19.63 34.30
N ALA A 234 6.64 -19.26 33.28
CA ALA A 234 5.88 -18.03 33.25
C ALA A 234 4.86 -17.92 34.40
N ALA A 235 4.18 -19.02 34.74
CA ALA A 235 3.27 -19.04 35.88
C ALA A 235 4.02 -18.78 37.20
N LYS A 236 5.20 -19.39 37.40
CA LYS A 236 6.03 -19.17 38.58
C LYS A 236 6.54 -17.73 38.67
N GLU A 237 6.97 -17.14 37.56
CA GLU A 237 7.44 -15.74 37.50
C GLU A 237 6.30 -14.73 37.73
N MET A 238 5.07 -15.09 37.38
CA MET A 238 3.89 -14.26 37.68
C MET A 238 3.48 -14.30 39.17
N ASP A 239 3.70 -15.43 39.84
CA ASP A 239 3.41 -15.59 41.28
C ASP A 239 4.54 -15.04 42.19
N ALA A 240 5.76 -14.92 41.67
CA ALA A 240 6.92 -14.42 42.40
C ALA A 240 6.76 -12.91 42.71
N THR A 241 6.34 -12.61 43.93
CA THR A 241 6.28 -11.25 44.46
C THR A 241 7.67 -10.80 44.92
N GLY A 242 8.38 -10.00 44.11
CA GLY A 242 9.59 -9.28 44.55
C GLY A 242 10.90 -9.59 43.83
N LYS A 243 10.89 -10.23 42.65
CA LYS A 243 12.06 -10.32 41.76
C LYS A 243 12.02 -9.21 40.71
N GLU A 244 13.20 -8.88 40.16
CA GLU A 244 13.43 -7.87 39.11
C GLU A 244 12.27 -7.83 38.10
N GLU A 245 11.72 -6.64 37.88
CA GLU A 245 10.57 -6.49 36.99
C GLU A 245 10.98 -6.81 35.55
N MET A 246 10.34 -7.82 34.95
CA MET A 246 10.50 -8.14 33.54
C MET A 246 10.24 -6.90 32.69
N LEU A 247 11.11 -6.67 31.70
CA LEU A 247 10.99 -5.56 30.77
C LEU A 247 9.63 -5.58 30.05
N LEU A 248 9.18 -4.42 29.58
CA LEU A 248 7.90 -4.27 28.88
C LEU A 248 7.84 -5.18 27.65
N GLU A 249 8.94 -5.28 26.91
CA GLU A 249 9.12 -6.15 25.75
C GLU A 249 8.85 -7.61 26.13
N GLY A 250 9.51 -8.13 27.18
CA GLY A 250 9.26 -9.48 27.72
C GLY A 250 7.80 -9.68 28.15
N LEU A 251 7.16 -8.69 28.77
CA LEU A 251 5.73 -8.77 29.12
C LEU A 251 4.83 -8.88 27.88
N VAL A 252 5.20 -8.22 26.78
CA VAL A 252 4.47 -8.28 25.51
C VAL A 252 4.71 -9.62 24.80
N GLU A 253 5.96 -10.10 24.78
CA GLU A 253 6.33 -11.40 24.23
C GLU A 253 5.58 -12.53 24.92
N LEU A 254 5.56 -12.54 26.26
CA LEU A 254 4.86 -13.54 27.05
C LEU A 254 3.35 -13.48 26.80
N LEU A 255 2.80 -12.28 26.63
CA LEU A 255 1.41 -12.10 26.29
C LEU A 255 1.08 -12.64 24.88
N ASP A 256 1.92 -12.41 23.87
CA ASP A 256 1.70 -12.96 22.52
C ASP A 256 1.79 -14.49 22.52
N VAL A 257 2.77 -15.05 23.24
CA VAL A 257 2.94 -16.50 23.41
C VAL A 257 1.74 -17.13 24.12
N ALA A 258 1.28 -16.54 25.24
CA ALA A 258 0.16 -17.06 26.02
C ALA A 258 -1.18 -16.97 25.26
N THR A 259 -1.37 -15.92 24.45
CA THR A 259 -2.60 -15.72 23.66
C THR A 259 -2.59 -16.43 22.31
N HIS A 260 -1.43 -16.96 21.87
CA HIS A 260 -1.28 -17.57 20.56
C HIS A 260 -2.27 -18.74 20.35
N PRO A 261 -2.92 -18.88 19.17
CA PRO A 261 -3.86 -19.96 18.91
C PRO A 261 -3.25 -21.35 19.12
N PHE A 262 -1.97 -21.54 18.80
CA PHE A 262 -1.25 -22.78 19.07
C PHE A 262 -1.22 -23.11 20.58
N THR A 263 -1.05 -22.09 21.41
CA THR A 263 -1.06 -22.23 22.87
C THR A 263 -2.47 -22.48 23.41
N ARG A 264 -3.48 -21.78 22.89
CA ARG A 264 -4.87 -21.94 23.37
C ARG A 264 -5.56 -23.21 22.86
N GLN A 265 -5.26 -23.64 21.64
CA GLN A 265 -5.88 -24.82 21.04
C GLN A 265 -5.14 -26.12 21.36
N GLY A 266 -3.88 -26.03 21.80
CA GLY A 266 -3.05 -27.19 22.13
C GLY A 266 -3.65 -28.13 23.18
N ALA A 267 -4.45 -27.61 24.11
CA ALA A 267 -5.13 -28.42 25.12
C ALA A 267 -6.13 -29.42 24.50
N LYS A 268 -6.86 -29.01 23.44
CA LYS A 268 -7.84 -29.86 22.75
C LYS A 268 -7.19 -31.03 21.99
N LEU A 269 -5.91 -30.91 21.64
CA LEU A 269 -5.19 -31.94 20.89
C LEU A 269 -4.77 -33.13 21.77
N ARG A 270 -4.77 -33.00 23.10
CA ARG A 270 -4.37 -34.06 24.04
C ARG A 270 -5.49 -35.03 24.43
N GLU A 271 -6.74 -34.81 23.98
CA GLU A 271 -7.90 -35.61 24.40
C GLU A 271 -7.89 -37.09 23.97
N SER A 272 -6.83 -37.58 23.32
CA SER A 272 -6.64 -39.01 23.08
C SER A 272 -5.25 -39.49 23.54
N LYS A 273 -5.23 -40.31 24.60
CA LYS A 273 -4.11 -41.17 25.03
C LYS A 273 -2.86 -40.47 25.61
N ARG A 274 -2.93 -40.05 26.87
CA ARG A 274 -1.94 -40.32 27.97
C ARG A 274 -2.04 -39.27 29.07
N GLN A 275 -1.66 -39.70 30.28
CA GLN A 275 -1.77 -39.01 31.55
C GLN A 275 -1.29 -37.55 31.53
N SER A 276 -2.03 -36.74 32.28
CA SER A 276 -1.90 -35.30 32.51
C SER A 276 -0.46 -34.82 32.74
N CYS A 277 0.03 -33.96 31.86
CA CYS A 277 1.00 -32.93 32.21
C CYS A 277 0.27 -31.60 32.42
N HIS A 278 0.66 -30.90 33.49
CA HIS A 278 -0.14 -29.96 34.25
C HIS A 278 -0.21 -28.55 33.63
N THR A 279 -1.32 -28.21 32.97
CA THR A 279 -1.92 -26.85 32.97
C THR A 279 -3.37 -27.00 32.49
N SER A 280 -4.36 -26.82 33.36
CA SER A 280 -5.76 -26.75 32.93
C SER A 280 -5.99 -25.47 32.11
N ASP A 281 -6.94 -25.50 31.15
CA ASP A 281 -7.32 -24.31 30.37
C ASP A 281 -7.66 -23.11 31.29
N GLU A 282 -8.25 -23.38 32.46
CA GLU A 282 -8.58 -22.37 33.47
C GLU A 282 -7.35 -21.60 33.97
N ASN A 283 -6.20 -22.27 34.14
CA ASN A 283 -4.96 -21.60 34.57
C ASN A 283 -4.43 -20.63 33.50
N THR A 284 -4.63 -20.95 32.22
CA THR A 284 -4.15 -20.09 31.13
C THR A 284 -4.96 -18.80 31.01
N GLU A 285 -6.27 -18.84 31.23
CA GLU A 285 -7.10 -17.63 31.20
C GLU A 285 -6.82 -16.69 32.37
N VAL A 286 -6.59 -17.24 33.57
CA VAL A 286 -6.18 -16.47 34.75
C VAL A 286 -4.82 -15.81 34.50
N LEU A 287 -3.86 -16.57 33.96
CA LEU A 287 -2.54 -16.06 33.60
C LEU A 287 -2.65 -14.92 32.59
N VAL A 288 -3.41 -15.08 31.51
CA VAL A 288 -3.59 -14.05 30.47
C VAL A 288 -4.20 -12.76 31.04
N LYS A 289 -5.21 -12.86 31.91
CA LYS A 289 -5.80 -11.67 32.56
C LYS A 289 -4.78 -10.95 33.45
N GLY A 290 -3.99 -11.71 34.23
CA GLY A 290 -2.92 -11.17 35.05
C GLY A 290 -1.82 -10.51 34.22
N LEU A 291 -1.41 -11.15 33.12
CA LEU A 291 -0.41 -10.63 32.18
C LEU A 291 -0.87 -9.31 31.56
N ILE A 292 -2.08 -9.23 31.03
CA ILE A 292 -2.61 -7.99 30.45
C ILE A 292 -2.57 -6.84 31.46
N LEU A 293 -2.97 -7.09 32.71
CA LEU A 293 -2.92 -6.06 33.75
C LEU A 293 -1.48 -5.62 34.05
N ARG A 294 -0.54 -6.56 34.15
CA ARG A 294 0.88 -6.29 34.40
C ARG A 294 1.52 -5.53 33.23
N THR A 295 1.33 -5.99 31.99
CA THR A 295 1.79 -5.31 30.76
C THR A 295 1.24 -3.89 30.68
N MET A 296 -0.05 -3.68 30.95
CA MET A 296 -0.68 -2.35 30.92
C MET A 296 -0.20 -1.43 32.04
N THR A 297 0.29 -1.97 33.16
CA THR A 297 0.88 -1.22 34.27
C THR A 297 2.31 -0.81 33.94
N ALA A 298 3.15 -1.75 33.50
CA ALA A 298 4.50 -1.46 33.03
C ALA A 298 4.51 -0.45 31.87
N LEU A 299 3.57 -0.58 30.92
CA LEU A 299 3.39 0.40 29.85
C LEU A 299 3.07 1.79 30.40
N LYS A 300 2.17 1.88 31.39
CA LYS A 300 1.81 3.16 32.01
C LYS A 300 3.03 3.82 32.67
N GLU A 301 3.85 3.04 33.37
CA GLU A 301 5.06 3.52 34.04
C GLU A 301 6.09 4.03 33.03
N ARG A 302 6.40 3.25 31.98
CA ARG A 302 7.32 3.67 30.92
C ARG A 302 6.86 4.91 30.17
N MET A 303 5.55 5.07 29.97
CA MET A 303 4.97 6.28 29.35
C MET A 303 5.04 7.52 30.25
N ILE A 304 5.16 7.35 31.57
CA ILE A 304 5.30 8.48 32.52
C ILE A 304 6.75 8.92 32.61
N THR A 305 7.70 7.99 32.53
CA THR A 305 9.15 8.25 32.59
C THR A 305 9.74 8.65 31.23
N ASP A 306 8.92 8.90 30.19
CA ASP A 306 9.33 9.17 28.80
C ASP A 306 10.58 10.09 28.69
N ASP A 307 11.76 9.46 28.54
CA ASP A 307 13.06 10.14 28.39
C ASP A 307 13.31 10.58 26.92
N GLY A 308 12.31 10.46 26.04
CA GLY A 308 12.43 10.71 24.60
C GLY A 308 13.00 9.53 23.80
N ALA A 309 13.30 8.41 24.46
CA ALA A 309 13.63 7.15 23.81
C ALA A 309 12.38 6.50 23.18
N GLU A 310 12.58 5.60 22.21
CA GLU A 310 11.49 4.83 21.62
C GLU A 310 10.79 3.99 22.70
N LEU A 311 9.51 4.28 22.92
CA LEU A 311 8.72 3.68 24.01
C LEU A 311 8.55 2.16 23.86
N LEU A 312 8.39 1.70 22.61
CA LEU A 312 8.25 0.30 22.22
C LEU A 312 8.46 0.23 20.71
N ASP A 313 9.20 -0.76 20.22
CA ASP A 313 9.38 -0.95 18.78
C ASP A 313 8.08 -1.41 18.08
N ALA A 314 8.09 -1.33 16.75
CA ALA A 314 6.94 -1.66 15.92
C ALA A 314 6.51 -3.14 16.01
N GLN A 315 7.45 -4.08 16.19
CA GLN A 315 7.16 -5.52 16.25
C GLN A 315 6.42 -5.85 17.55
N HIS A 316 6.90 -5.35 18.68
CA HIS A 316 6.23 -5.51 19.97
C HIS A 316 4.91 -4.74 20.04
N LEU A 317 4.81 -3.54 19.45
CA LEU A 317 3.52 -2.84 19.33
C LEU A 317 2.47 -3.69 18.60
N HIS A 318 2.86 -4.31 17.49
CA HIS A 318 1.99 -5.22 16.74
C HIS A 318 1.62 -6.45 17.57
N ALA A 319 2.58 -7.08 18.26
CA ALA A 319 2.34 -8.23 19.12
C ALA A 319 1.35 -7.91 20.26
N LEU A 320 1.52 -6.77 20.93
CA LEU A 320 0.63 -6.29 21.98
C LEU A 320 -0.81 -6.12 21.47
N LEU A 321 -1.00 -5.37 20.39
CA LEU A 321 -2.34 -5.09 19.85
C LEU A 321 -3.01 -6.32 19.26
N ARG A 322 -2.24 -7.23 18.67
CA ARG A 322 -2.72 -8.54 18.23
C ARG A 322 -3.20 -9.38 19.41
N SER A 323 -2.45 -9.40 20.51
CA SER A 323 -2.81 -10.13 21.72
C SER A 323 -4.08 -9.56 22.37
N MET A 324 -4.21 -8.24 22.43
CA MET A 324 -5.44 -7.58 22.88
C MET A 324 -6.65 -7.95 22.00
N ALA A 325 -6.48 -8.02 20.68
CA ALA A 325 -7.53 -8.44 19.75
C ALA A 325 -7.96 -9.91 19.94
N ARG A 326 -7.05 -10.80 20.39
CA ARG A 326 -7.34 -12.21 20.68
C ARG A 326 -8.10 -12.41 22.01
N CYS A 327 -8.05 -11.44 22.92
CA CYS A 327 -8.64 -11.52 24.26
C CYS A 327 -9.54 -10.31 24.58
N PRO A 328 -10.59 -10.05 23.78
CA PRO A 328 -11.38 -8.82 23.90
C PRO A 328 -12.04 -8.64 25.28
N ASP A 329 -12.41 -9.74 25.96
CA ASP A 329 -13.12 -9.69 27.25
C ASP A 329 -12.23 -9.23 28.42
N SER A 330 -10.92 -9.22 28.23
CA SER A 330 -9.93 -8.78 29.23
C SER A 330 -9.41 -7.36 29.01
N VAL A 331 -9.83 -6.72 27.91
CA VAL A 331 -9.38 -5.38 27.53
C VAL A 331 -10.38 -4.34 28.00
N ASN A 332 -9.99 -3.56 29.00
CA ASN A 332 -10.78 -2.41 29.46
C ASN A 332 -10.59 -1.20 28.55
N GLU A 333 -11.52 -0.25 28.63
CA GLU A 333 -11.46 0.99 27.85
C GLU A 333 -10.17 1.79 28.10
N SER A 334 -9.68 1.82 29.34
CA SER A 334 -8.42 2.46 29.69
C SER A 334 -7.20 1.81 29.02
N HIS A 335 -7.22 0.48 28.82
CA HIS A 335 -6.16 -0.25 28.11
C HIS A 335 -6.14 0.17 26.64
N LEU A 336 -7.31 0.25 26.01
CA LEU A 336 -7.43 0.70 24.62
C LEU A 336 -6.96 2.15 24.44
N GLN A 337 -7.26 3.04 25.38
CA GLN A 337 -6.75 4.41 25.34
C GLN A 337 -5.21 4.49 25.46
N ARG A 338 -4.60 3.67 26.32
CA ARG A 338 -3.13 3.58 26.43
C ARG A 338 -2.52 3.04 25.14
N ALA A 339 -3.10 1.97 24.59
CA ALA A 339 -2.64 1.37 23.34
C ALA A 339 -2.76 2.35 22.16
N ALA A 340 -3.83 3.16 22.09
CA ALA A 340 -3.97 4.21 21.08
C ALA A 340 -2.87 5.29 21.22
N LEU A 341 -2.59 5.74 22.44
CA LEU A 341 -1.53 6.74 22.69
C LEU A 341 -0.13 6.18 22.37
N LEU A 342 0.16 4.94 22.76
CA LEU A 342 1.40 4.24 22.41
C LEU A 342 1.55 4.15 20.89
N THR A 343 0.51 3.69 20.19
CA THR A 343 0.50 3.60 18.71
C THR A 343 0.82 4.95 18.08
N ARG A 344 0.19 6.02 18.58
CA ARG A 344 0.45 7.38 18.09
C ARG A 344 1.93 7.77 18.26
N LYS A 345 2.52 7.52 19.42
CA LYS A 345 3.92 7.85 19.73
C LYS A 345 4.92 7.11 18.84
N VAL A 346 4.72 5.80 18.63
CA VAL A 346 5.55 4.99 17.72
C VAL A 346 5.44 5.50 16.28
N VAL A 347 4.21 5.77 15.82
CA VAL A 347 3.96 6.35 14.49
C VAL A 347 4.62 7.72 14.34
N GLU A 348 4.55 8.58 15.37
CA GLU A 348 5.18 9.90 15.40
C GLU A 348 6.70 9.79 15.24
N GLY A 349 7.35 8.84 15.92
CA GLY A 349 8.79 8.56 15.80
C GLY A 349 9.19 8.18 14.36
N ILE A 350 8.52 7.18 13.78
CA ILE A 350 8.76 6.73 12.40
C ILE A 350 8.50 7.87 11.39
N LEU A 351 7.43 8.64 11.59
CA LEU A 351 7.09 9.79 10.75
C LEU A 351 8.15 10.89 10.85
N ALA A 352 8.71 11.16 12.02
CA ALA A 352 9.78 12.14 12.21
C ALA A 352 11.03 11.73 11.42
N THR A 353 11.39 10.45 11.47
CA THR A 353 12.50 9.87 10.70
C THR A 353 12.27 10.04 9.19
N LEU A 354 11.09 9.68 8.68
CA LEU A 354 10.75 9.83 7.27
C LEU A 354 10.75 11.31 6.82
N LYS A 355 10.16 12.20 7.64
CA LYS A 355 10.15 13.65 7.37
C LYS A 355 11.55 14.25 7.35
N GLY A 356 12.45 13.78 8.22
CA GLY A 356 13.85 14.20 8.23
C GLY A 356 14.56 13.94 6.90
N VAL A 357 14.30 12.78 6.27
CA VAL A 357 14.91 12.41 4.98
C VAL A 357 14.40 13.27 3.82
N VAL A 358 13.12 13.67 3.83
CA VAL A 358 12.46 14.41 2.73
C VAL A 358 12.20 15.89 3.03
N ALA A 359 12.82 16.40 4.10
CA ALA A 359 12.63 17.77 4.59
C ALA A 359 12.96 18.82 3.52
N PRO A 360 12.14 19.88 3.37
CA PRO A 360 12.45 20.99 2.47
C PRO A 360 13.79 21.65 2.82
N SER A 361 14.64 21.83 1.81
CA SER A 361 15.87 22.62 1.92
C SER A 361 15.57 24.05 2.38
N ILE A 362 16.55 24.73 3.00
CA ILE A 362 16.38 26.08 3.59
C ILE A 362 15.68 27.05 2.63
N ARG A 363 16.08 27.06 1.35
CA ARG A 363 15.47 27.89 0.29
C ARG A 363 13.98 27.61 0.09
N HIS A 364 13.56 26.34 0.16
CA HIS A 364 12.16 25.96 -0.01
C HIS A 364 11.38 26.11 1.28
N SER A 365 11.99 25.88 2.44
CA SER A 365 11.39 26.13 3.74
C SER A 365 10.91 27.58 3.84
N MET A 366 11.77 28.55 3.51
CA MET A 366 11.37 29.97 3.47
C MET A 366 10.22 30.24 2.48
N CYS A 367 10.27 29.67 1.27
CA CYS A 367 9.19 29.80 0.29
C CYS A 367 7.87 29.20 0.81
N LEU A 368 7.91 28.04 1.45
CA LEU A 368 6.75 27.35 2.01
C LEU A 368 6.16 28.13 3.19
N SER A 369 6.98 28.74 4.05
CA SER A 369 6.53 29.58 5.15
C SER A 369 5.79 30.83 4.65
N LEU A 370 6.23 31.42 3.53
CA LEU A 370 5.65 32.65 2.98
C LEU A 370 4.45 32.39 2.04
N LEU A 371 4.50 31.35 1.22
CA LEU A 371 3.51 31.06 0.18
C LEU A 371 2.56 29.91 0.53
N GLY A 372 2.83 29.19 1.62
CA GLY A 372 2.12 27.97 2.00
C GLY A 372 2.56 26.72 1.22
N LYS A 373 1.89 25.59 1.48
CA LYS A 373 2.23 24.23 0.98
C LYS A 373 2.42 24.13 -0.54
N ALA A 374 1.80 25.01 -1.31
CA ALA A 374 1.88 24.96 -2.76
C ALA A 374 3.12 25.65 -3.34
N ALA A 375 3.87 26.47 -2.57
CA ALA A 375 5.07 27.24 -2.97
C ALA A 375 5.13 27.61 -4.48
N ARG A 376 4.00 28.06 -5.02
CA ARG A 376 3.88 28.41 -6.44
C ARG A 376 4.06 29.90 -6.54
N ARG A 377 4.93 30.34 -7.45
CA ARG A 377 5.09 31.77 -7.74
C ARG A 377 3.73 32.43 -7.91
N PRO A 378 3.48 33.59 -7.25
CA PRO A 378 2.32 34.40 -7.52
C PRO A 378 2.33 34.74 -9.01
N VAL A 379 1.24 34.44 -9.68
CA VAL A 379 1.07 34.77 -11.09
C VAL A 379 0.64 36.23 -11.15
N PHE A 380 1.51 37.09 -11.65
CA PHE A 380 1.20 38.51 -11.85
C PHE A 380 0.40 38.76 -13.13
N ASP A 381 0.39 37.81 -14.08
CA ASP A 381 -0.39 37.93 -15.32
C ASP A 381 -1.81 37.36 -15.17
N LYS A 382 -2.82 38.23 -15.33
CA LYS A 382 -4.24 37.86 -15.29
C LYS A 382 -4.57 36.72 -16.26
N ASN A 383 -3.92 36.65 -17.43
CA ASN A 383 -4.18 35.61 -18.43
C ASN A 383 -3.64 34.23 -18.01
N GLU A 384 -2.52 34.19 -17.28
CA GLU A 384 -2.05 32.95 -16.68
C GLU A 384 -2.90 32.56 -15.47
N LEU A 385 -3.43 33.54 -14.73
CA LEU A 385 -4.29 33.30 -13.57
C LEU A 385 -5.64 32.69 -13.99
N MET A 386 -6.21 33.17 -15.11
CA MET A 386 -7.38 32.55 -15.74
C MET A 386 -7.08 31.14 -16.24
N ARG A 387 -5.97 30.94 -16.97
CA ARG A 387 -5.54 29.59 -17.38
C ARG A 387 -5.33 28.66 -16.18
N ARG A 388 -4.82 29.18 -15.06
CA ARG A 388 -4.62 28.38 -13.83
C ARG A 388 -5.91 27.96 -13.16
N ARG A 389 -6.95 28.81 -13.15
CA ARG A 389 -8.26 28.46 -12.61
C ARG A 389 -8.91 27.31 -13.39
N ASP A 390 -8.67 27.26 -14.70
CA ASP A 390 -9.21 26.20 -15.55
C ASP A 390 -8.35 24.93 -15.54
N THR A 391 -7.03 25.03 -15.30
CA THR A 391 -6.18 23.85 -15.19
C THR A 391 -6.44 23.10 -13.88
N SER A 392 -7.04 21.91 -14.00
CA SER A 392 -7.09 20.93 -12.91
C SER A 392 -5.68 20.67 -12.40
N CYS A 393 -5.38 21.10 -11.18
CA CYS A 393 -4.09 20.85 -10.58
C CYS A 393 -4.20 19.90 -9.41
N GLN A 394 -3.28 18.94 -9.34
CA GLN A 394 -3.20 18.00 -8.23
C GLN A 394 -2.96 18.74 -6.91
N LEU A 395 -3.62 18.29 -5.85
CA LEU A 395 -3.52 18.90 -4.53
C LEU A 395 -2.26 18.43 -3.79
N VAL A 396 -1.55 19.37 -3.17
CA VAL A 396 -0.42 19.10 -2.25
C VAL A 396 -0.97 18.86 -0.85
N LEU A 397 -0.88 17.62 -0.35
CA LEU A 397 -1.27 17.29 1.03
C LEU A 397 -0.15 17.63 2.01
N ASP A 398 1.07 17.23 1.67
CA ASP A 398 2.28 17.38 2.48
C ASP A 398 3.39 18.06 1.68
N ALA A 399 4.07 19.02 2.30
CA ALA A 399 5.20 19.71 1.69
C ALA A 399 6.48 18.87 1.85
N CYS A 400 7.30 18.82 0.80
CA CYS A 400 8.61 18.17 0.80
C CYS A 400 9.58 18.97 -0.09
N ASP A 401 10.87 18.60 -0.07
CA ASP A 401 11.86 19.16 -0.99
C ASP A 401 11.54 18.76 -2.46
N PRO A 402 11.91 19.55 -3.48
CA PRO A 402 11.96 19.08 -4.87
C PRO A 402 12.80 17.81 -5.06
N PRO A 403 12.63 17.11 -6.20
CA PRO A 403 13.40 15.91 -6.52
C PRO A 403 14.91 16.18 -6.51
N SER A 404 15.63 15.52 -5.61
CA SER A 404 17.08 15.67 -5.42
C SER A 404 17.85 14.38 -5.67
N GLY A 405 17.24 13.40 -6.34
CA GLY A 405 17.74 12.03 -6.44
C GLY A 405 16.94 11.03 -5.61
N VAL A 406 17.13 9.75 -5.89
CA VAL A 406 16.52 8.67 -5.12
C VAL A 406 17.20 8.57 -3.75
N LYS A 407 16.42 8.76 -2.69
CA LYS A 407 16.86 8.64 -1.30
C LYS A 407 16.62 7.23 -0.79
N LYS A 408 17.47 6.76 0.13
CA LYS A 408 17.24 5.51 0.85
C LYS A 408 16.46 5.80 2.14
N PRO A 409 15.41 5.03 2.47
CA PRO A 409 14.71 5.16 3.73
C PRO A 409 15.64 4.72 4.86
N THR A 410 15.58 5.44 5.98
CA THR A 410 16.34 5.15 7.21
C THR A 410 15.59 4.22 8.16
N ILE A 411 14.29 3.99 7.90
CA ILE A 411 13.42 3.07 8.64
C ILE A 411 13.72 1.60 8.31
N ALA A 412 13.45 0.69 9.25
CA ALA A 412 13.54 -0.75 8.99
C ALA A 412 12.58 -1.19 7.88
N ALA A 413 12.78 -2.40 7.35
CA ALA A 413 12.04 -2.88 6.17
C ALA A 413 10.60 -3.30 6.47
N ASP A 414 10.32 -3.66 7.72
CA ASP A 414 9.09 -4.24 8.24
C ASP A 414 8.30 -3.30 9.17
N GLU A 415 8.94 -2.23 9.69
CA GLU A 415 8.32 -1.20 10.55
C GLU A 415 6.95 -0.73 10.05
N VAL A 416 6.87 -0.34 8.77
CA VAL A 416 5.61 0.15 8.17
C VAL A 416 4.55 -0.94 8.16
N SER A 417 4.93 -2.18 7.86
CA SER A 417 4.02 -3.34 7.85
C SER A 417 3.49 -3.63 9.25
N HIS A 418 4.39 -3.69 10.24
CA HIS A 418 4.03 -3.95 11.63
C HIS A 418 3.10 -2.89 12.20
N VAL A 419 3.38 -1.61 11.98
CA VAL A 419 2.50 -0.53 12.43
C VAL A 419 1.15 -0.57 11.70
N THR A 420 1.12 -0.89 10.40
CA THR A 420 -0.14 -1.03 9.66
C THR A 420 -1.01 -2.14 10.26
N CYS A 421 -0.42 -3.30 10.55
CA CYS A 421 -1.13 -4.42 11.19
C CYS A 421 -1.53 -4.12 12.64
N ALA A 422 -0.73 -3.35 13.36
CA ALA A 422 -1.08 -2.83 14.67
C ALA A 422 -2.33 -1.92 14.59
N CYS A 423 -2.36 -0.98 13.65
CA CYS A 423 -3.51 -0.11 13.41
C CYS A 423 -4.78 -0.86 12.99
N VAL A 424 -4.66 -1.94 12.20
CA VAL A 424 -5.77 -2.86 11.89
C VAL A 424 -6.34 -3.47 13.19
N SER A 425 -5.47 -4.00 14.04
CA SER A 425 -5.88 -4.60 15.33
C SER A 425 -6.53 -3.56 16.27
N LEU A 426 -6.04 -2.32 16.25
CA LEU A 426 -6.58 -1.21 17.04
C LEU A 426 -7.98 -0.81 16.55
N LEU A 427 -8.17 -0.66 15.24
CA LEU A 427 -9.47 -0.32 14.63
C LEU A 427 -10.54 -1.36 14.96
N ARG A 428 -10.21 -2.65 14.85
CA ARG A 428 -11.11 -3.76 15.19
C ARG A 428 -11.61 -3.68 16.62
N GLN A 429 -10.73 -3.34 17.56
CA GLN A 429 -11.09 -3.19 18.98
C GLN A 429 -11.93 -1.92 19.23
N ALA A 430 -11.66 -0.84 18.50
CA ALA A 430 -12.37 0.44 18.65
C ALA A 430 -13.86 0.36 18.29
N THR A 431 -14.28 -0.65 17.51
CA THR A 431 -15.70 -0.91 17.19
C THR A 431 -16.57 -1.10 18.44
N ARG A 432 -16.01 -1.53 19.58
CA ARG A 432 -16.74 -1.73 20.85
C ARG A 432 -16.52 -0.61 21.88
N ALA A 433 -15.68 0.37 21.56
CA ALA A 433 -15.26 1.40 22.49
C ALA A 433 -16.23 2.58 22.55
N SER A 434 -16.17 3.37 23.63
CA SER A 434 -16.93 4.62 23.73
C SER A 434 -16.46 5.64 22.69
N HIS A 435 -17.31 6.65 22.43
CA HIS A 435 -16.97 7.75 21.53
C HIS A 435 -15.65 8.45 21.91
N VAL A 436 -15.39 8.67 23.20
CA VAL A 436 -14.17 9.36 23.66
C VAL A 436 -12.92 8.56 23.29
N THR A 437 -12.95 7.24 23.47
CA THR A 437 -11.83 6.36 23.12
C THR A 437 -11.66 6.23 21.61
N ARG A 438 -12.77 6.19 20.85
CA ARG A 438 -12.72 6.19 19.38
C ARG A 438 -12.05 7.44 18.81
N VAL A 439 -12.26 8.62 19.41
CA VAL A 439 -11.57 9.86 19.01
C VAL A 439 -10.05 9.73 19.21
N LYS A 440 -9.58 9.17 20.33
CA LYS A 440 -8.14 8.94 20.56
C LYS A 440 -7.53 7.92 19.59
N VAL A 441 -8.27 6.85 19.28
CA VAL A 441 -7.87 5.88 18.24
C VAL A 441 -7.75 6.59 16.90
N LEU A 442 -8.73 7.41 16.55
CA LEU A 442 -8.75 8.17 15.31
C LEU A 442 -7.56 9.13 15.17
N GLU A 443 -7.14 9.79 16.26
CA GLU A 443 -5.90 10.58 16.25
C GLU A 443 -4.68 9.73 15.87
N ALA A 444 -4.50 8.54 16.48
CA ALA A 444 -3.41 7.64 16.14
C ALA A 444 -3.47 7.19 14.67
N ILE A 445 -4.68 6.94 14.16
CA ILE A 445 -4.93 6.58 12.76
C ILE A 445 -4.61 7.72 11.80
N ASP A 446 -4.92 8.97 12.15
CA ASP A 446 -4.60 10.12 11.31
C ASP A 446 -3.09 10.31 11.17
N PHE A 447 -2.35 10.15 12.27
CA PHE A 447 -0.89 10.10 12.22
C PHE A 447 -0.37 8.95 11.36
N HIS A 448 -1.00 7.77 11.44
CA HIS A 448 -0.62 6.62 10.62
C HIS A 448 -0.87 6.87 9.13
N LEU A 449 -2.00 7.48 8.74
CA LEU A 449 -2.27 7.90 7.37
C LEU A 449 -1.25 8.90 6.85
N VAL A 450 -0.79 9.84 7.69
CA VAL A 450 0.29 10.78 7.35
C VAL A 450 1.61 10.02 7.17
N MET A 451 1.94 9.08 8.06
CA MET A 451 3.14 8.24 7.97
C MET A 451 3.15 7.39 6.70
N LEU A 452 2.05 6.70 6.37
CA LEU A 452 1.92 5.95 5.12
C LEU A 452 2.08 6.84 3.89
N SER A 453 1.62 8.11 3.92
CA SER A 453 1.79 9.05 2.81
C SER A 453 3.25 9.48 2.54
N HIS A 454 4.12 9.35 3.56
CA HIS A 454 5.55 9.59 3.48
C HIS A 454 6.36 8.32 3.21
N ALA A 455 5.90 7.16 3.69
CA ALA A 455 6.57 5.88 3.48
C ALA A 455 6.77 5.56 1.98
N PRO A 456 7.88 4.91 1.58
CA PRO A 456 8.13 4.52 0.20
C PRO A 456 7.13 3.46 -0.27
N ASN A 457 6.86 3.40 -1.57
CA ASN A 457 5.86 2.47 -2.11
C ASN A 457 6.22 0.99 -1.92
N TYR A 458 7.51 0.65 -1.95
CA TYR A 458 7.98 -0.74 -1.79
C TYR A 458 7.98 -1.23 -0.34
N ASP A 459 7.75 -0.36 0.66
CA ASP A 459 7.56 -0.78 2.06
C ASP A 459 6.07 -1.01 2.39
N LEU A 460 5.16 -0.69 1.46
CA LEU A 460 3.72 -0.87 1.65
C LEU A 460 3.31 -2.30 1.30
N GLY A 461 2.99 -3.11 2.31
CA GLY A 461 2.32 -4.39 2.12
C GLY A 461 0.92 -4.18 1.54
N ILE A 462 0.64 -4.71 0.34
CA ILE A 462 -0.63 -4.45 -0.37
C ILE A 462 -1.81 -5.01 0.43
N THR A 463 -1.72 -6.27 0.87
CA THR A 463 -2.78 -6.93 1.66
C THR A 463 -3.05 -6.19 2.97
N ASP A 464 -1.99 -5.82 3.70
CA ASP A 464 -2.10 -5.15 5.01
C ASP A 464 -2.68 -3.75 4.85
N THR A 465 -2.21 -2.98 3.86
CA THR A 465 -2.69 -1.63 3.58
C THR A 465 -4.15 -1.63 3.13
N VAL A 466 -4.55 -2.57 2.27
CA VAL A 466 -5.94 -2.69 1.83
C VAL A 466 -6.83 -3.13 3.00
N THR A 467 -6.36 -4.08 3.82
CA THR A 467 -7.08 -4.51 5.03
C THR A 467 -7.30 -3.32 5.95
N PHE A 468 -6.26 -2.55 6.24
CA PHE A 468 -6.33 -1.31 7.02
C PHE A 468 -7.39 -0.34 6.49
N VAL A 469 -7.38 -0.04 5.19
CA VAL A 469 -8.39 0.86 4.60
C VAL A 469 -9.80 0.31 4.73
N CYS A 470 -9.99 -1.00 4.56
CA CYS A 470 -11.29 -1.61 4.75
C CYS A 470 -11.76 -1.53 6.21
N GLU A 471 -10.88 -1.71 7.21
CA GLU A 471 -11.24 -1.53 8.62
C GLU A 471 -11.61 -0.06 8.94
N LEU A 472 -10.97 0.93 8.28
CA LEU A 472 -11.37 2.34 8.40
C LEU A 472 -12.79 2.59 7.89
N LEU A 473 -13.14 1.96 6.76
CA LEU A 473 -14.45 2.08 6.14
C LEU A 473 -15.52 1.35 6.96
N GLU A 474 -15.21 0.16 7.46
CA GLU A 474 -16.09 -0.65 8.29
C GLU A 474 -16.35 -0.02 9.67
N GLY A 475 -15.33 0.63 10.25
CA GLY A 475 -15.46 1.38 11.50
C GLY A 475 -16.14 2.75 11.36
N GLU A 476 -16.56 3.15 10.15
CA GLU A 476 -17.18 4.45 9.81
C GLU A 476 -16.37 5.66 10.31
N VAL A 477 -15.05 5.53 10.43
CA VAL A 477 -14.21 6.58 11.04
C VAL A 477 -13.86 7.71 10.07
N LEU A 478 -14.11 7.54 8.77
CA LEU A 478 -13.74 8.51 7.75
C LEU A 478 -14.53 9.82 7.82
N ASP A 479 -15.76 9.80 8.32
CA ASP A 479 -16.66 10.98 8.41
C ASP A 479 -16.59 11.70 9.76
N VAL A 480 -15.84 11.17 10.74
CA VAL A 480 -15.83 11.66 12.11
C VAL A 480 -14.95 12.90 12.31
N GLY A 481 -15.54 14.08 12.56
CA GLY A 481 -14.81 15.29 12.95
C GLY A 481 -14.24 16.13 11.79
N THR A 482 -13.47 17.17 12.12
CA THR A 482 -13.07 18.23 11.17
C THR A 482 -12.06 17.81 10.10
N GLY A 483 -11.37 16.67 10.30
CA GLY A 483 -10.36 16.14 9.37
C GLY A 483 -10.90 15.24 8.25
N ALA A 484 -12.22 15.01 8.17
CA ALA A 484 -12.82 14.02 7.27
C ALA A 484 -12.39 14.19 5.81
N ALA A 485 -12.50 15.40 5.25
CA ALA A 485 -12.12 15.70 3.88
C ALA A 485 -10.66 15.31 3.56
N GLU A 486 -9.72 15.55 4.49
CA GLU A 486 -8.33 15.17 4.33
C GLU A 486 -8.13 13.66 4.40
N ARG A 487 -8.82 12.96 5.31
CA ARG A 487 -8.77 11.49 5.40
C ARG A 487 -9.24 10.82 4.11
N TYR A 488 -10.37 11.26 3.55
CA TYR A 488 -10.88 10.74 2.28
C TYR A 488 -9.83 10.86 1.17
N LEU A 489 -9.16 12.01 1.07
CA LEU A 489 -8.08 12.22 0.10
C LEU A 489 -6.85 11.37 0.38
N ARG A 490 -6.42 11.26 1.63
CA ARG A 490 -5.26 10.44 2.02
C ARG A 490 -5.49 8.97 1.71
N VAL A 491 -6.69 8.46 1.98
CA VAL A 491 -7.08 7.07 1.68
C VAL A 491 -7.05 6.80 0.17
N VAL A 492 -7.70 7.63 -0.65
CA VAL A 492 -7.69 7.40 -2.11
C VAL A 492 -6.30 7.64 -2.72
N LEU A 493 -5.49 8.55 -2.15
CA LEU A 493 -4.10 8.74 -2.57
C LEU A 493 -3.25 7.52 -2.21
N LEU A 494 -3.37 7.00 -0.99
CA LEU A 494 -2.67 5.81 -0.52
C LEU A 494 -2.97 4.61 -1.42
N LEU A 495 -4.24 4.33 -1.67
CA LEU A 495 -4.66 3.23 -2.54
C LEU A 495 -4.19 3.40 -3.98
N SER A 496 -4.18 4.63 -4.52
CA SER A 496 -3.74 4.90 -5.89
C SER A 496 -2.25 4.61 -6.13
N ARG A 497 -1.46 4.49 -5.05
CA ARG A 497 -0.03 4.16 -5.09
C ARG A 497 0.23 2.66 -5.16
N LEU A 498 -0.75 1.83 -4.76
CA LEU A 498 -0.61 0.39 -4.71
C LEU A 498 -0.83 -0.23 -6.10
N GLN A 499 -0.29 -1.43 -6.30
CA GLN A 499 -0.53 -2.23 -7.50
C GLN A 499 -1.38 -3.45 -7.14
N PHE A 500 -2.72 -3.32 -7.20
CA PHE A 500 -3.64 -4.39 -6.78
C PHE A 500 -3.47 -5.71 -7.54
N SER A 501 -2.87 -5.67 -8.74
CA SER A 501 -2.57 -6.87 -9.53
C SER A 501 -1.59 -7.82 -8.86
N LEU A 502 -0.78 -7.33 -7.91
CA LEU A 502 0.18 -8.12 -7.13
C LEU A 502 -0.42 -8.67 -5.81
N CYS A 503 -1.72 -8.45 -5.56
CA CYS A 503 -2.37 -8.94 -4.36
C CYS A 503 -2.99 -10.32 -4.60
N ASP A 504 -2.46 -11.34 -3.91
CA ASP A 504 -2.97 -12.71 -3.98
C ASP A 504 -4.29 -12.89 -3.22
N ASN A 505 -4.54 -12.06 -2.20
CA ASN A 505 -5.73 -12.15 -1.36
C ASN A 505 -6.95 -11.48 -2.02
N GLN A 506 -7.66 -12.25 -2.84
CA GLN A 506 -8.87 -11.79 -3.53
C GLN A 506 -10.01 -11.41 -2.57
N ASP A 507 -10.09 -12.02 -1.38
CA ASP A 507 -11.16 -11.72 -0.42
C ASP A 507 -11.06 -10.27 0.09
N VAL A 508 -9.83 -9.83 0.38
CA VAL A 508 -9.53 -8.45 0.79
C VAL A 508 -9.82 -7.46 -0.33
N LEU A 509 -9.45 -7.78 -1.58
CA LEU A 509 -9.78 -6.94 -2.74
C LEU A 509 -11.30 -6.85 -2.98
N CYS A 510 -12.03 -7.95 -2.84
CA CYS A 510 -13.48 -7.98 -2.97
C CYS A 510 -14.13 -7.09 -1.90
N ARG A 511 -13.65 -7.17 -0.64
CA ARG A 511 -14.13 -6.31 0.45
C ARG A 511 -13.92 -4.83 0.12
N LEU A 512 -12.72 -4.46 -0.34
CA LEU A 512 -12.43 -3.09 -0.77
C LEU A 512 -13.38 -2.64 -1.90
N PHE A 513 -13.58 -3.50 -2.90
CA PHE A 513 -14.45 -3.23 -4.03
C PHE A 513 -15.89 -2.92 -3.60
N PHE A 514 -16.46 -3.70 -2.69
CA PHE A 514 -17.82 -3.47 -2.20
C PHE A 514 -17.94 -2.13 -1.47
N PHE A 515 -16.97 -1.77 -0.63
CA PHE A 515 -16.96 -0.46 0.02
C PHE A 515 -16.84 0.67 -0.99
N PHE A 516 -15.95 0.55 -1.97
CA PHE A 516 -15.73 1.60 -2.96
C PHE A 516 -16.91 1.79 -3.91
N CYS A 517 -17.69 0.75 -4.23
CA CYS A 517 -18.92 0.92 -5.02
C CYS A 517 -19.98 1.78 -4.30
N SER A 518 -19.99 1.76 -2.97
CA SER A 518 -20.92 2.54 -2.14
C SER A 518 -20.35 3.88 -1.68
N LEU A 519 -19.04 4.09 -1.79
CA LEU A 519 -18.34 5.26 -1.26
C LEU A 519 -18.77 6.56 -1.97
N ALA A 520 -19.29 7.51 -1.18
CA ALA A 520 -19.61 8.85 -1.65
C ALA A 520 -18.47 9.83 -1.28
N PRO A 521 -18.26 10.92 -2.06
CA PRO A 521 -17.38 12.00 -1.63
C PRO A 521 -17.95 12.70 -0.39
N HIS A 522 -17.08 13.11 0.52
CA HIS A 522 -17.47 13.89 1.69
C HIS A 522 -18.09 15.25 1.29
N GLU A 523 -19.15 15.67 1.99
CA GLU A 523 -19.96 16.86 1.61
C GLU A 523 -19.17 18.18 1.69
N SER A 524 -18.19 18.27 2.60
CA SER A 524 -17.39 19.50 2.80
C SER A 524 -16.25 19.70 1.79
N LEU A 525 -16.10 18.82 0.79
CA LEU A 525 -15.01 18.92 -0.19
C LEU A 525 -15.19 20.16 -1.09
N SER A 526 -14.18 21.02 -1.13
CA SER A 526 -14.13 22.11 -2.12
C SER A 526 -14.15 21.54 -3.55
N GLU A 527 -14.59 22.31 -4.54
CA GLU A 527 -14.66 21.84 -5.93
C GLU A 527 -13.32 21.29 -6.44
N SER A 528 -12.21 21.96 -6.11
CA SER A 528 -10.86 21.52 -6.49
C SER A 528 -10.49 20.18 -5.84
N THR A 529 -10.83 20.03 -4.55
CA THR A 529 -10.61 18.83 -3.76
C THR A 529 -11.47 17.67 -4.25
N LEU A 530 -12.73 17.96 -4.61
CA LEU A 530 -13.67 16.99 -5.15
C LEU A 530 -13.20 16.46 -6.52
N ARG A 531 -12.67 17.34 -7.39
CA ARG A 531 -12.08 16.92 -8.67
C ARG A 531 -10.87 16.00 -8.47
N GLU A 532 -9.99 16.33 -7.54
CA GLU A 532 -8.83 15.48 -7.20
C GLU A 532 -9.28 14.14 -6.58
N TRP A 533 -10.27 14.17 -5.69
CA TRP A 533 -10.87 12.95 -5.12
C TRP A 533 -11.46 12.07 -6.23
N LYS A 534 -12.27 12.63 -7.14
CA LYS A 534 -12.87 11.87 -8.27
C LYS A 534 -11.79 11.29 -9.18
N ARG A 535 -10.70 12.02 -9.43
CA ARG A 535 -9.56 11.54 -10.23
C ARG A 535 -8.88 10.35 -9.55
N LEU A 536 -8.54 10.47 -8.27
CA LEU A 536 -7.87 9.40 -7.51
C LEU A 536 -8.78 8.19 -7.33
N TYR A 537 -10.05 8.40 -6.98
CA TYR A 537 -11.06 7.37 -6.87
C TYR A 537 -11.24 6.60 -8.19
N GLY A 538 -11.26 7.30 -9.33
CA GLY A 538 -11.31 6.68 -10.65
C GLY A 538 -10.07 5.82 -10.97
N ILE A 539 -8.87 6.26 -10.56
CA ILE A 539 -7.62 5.48 -10.71
C ILE A 539 -7.68 4.20 -9.87
N VAL A 540 -8.07 4.32 -8.60
CA VAL A 540 -8.21 3.18 -7.68
C VAL A 540 -9.23 2.18 -8.22
N MET A 541 -10.41 2.65 -8.61
CA MET A 541 -11.46 1.79 -9.17
C MET A 541 -11.02 1.11 -10.46
N HIS A 542 -10.29 1.81 -11.33
CA HIS A 542 -9.75 1.21 -12.55
C HIS A 542 -8.75 0.09 -12.22
N GLN A 543 -7.77 0.34 -11.35
CA GLN A 543 -6.79 -0.68 -10.93
C GLN A 543 -7.48 -1.87 -10.25
N LEU A 544 -8.47 -1.61 -9.40
CA LEU A 544 -9.20 -2.62 -8.66
C LEU A 544 -10.03 -3.50 -9.59
N LEU A 545 -10.83 -2.90 -10.49
CA LEU A 545 -11.63 -3.61 -11.49
C LEU A 545 -10.77 -4.44 -12.46
N SER A 546 -9.55 -4.00 -12.74
CA SER A 546 -8.58 -4.75 -13.54
C SER A 546 -7.93 -5.92 -12.79
N SER A 547 -8.07 -6.00 -11.45
CA SER A 547 -7.39 -6.99 -10.61
C SER A 547 -8.34 -8.02 -9.97
N VAL A 548 -9.59 -7.63 -9.71
CA VAL A 548 -10.62 -8.54 -9.14
C VAL A 548 -11.14 -9.52 -10.18
N ARG A 549 -11.55 -10.71 -9.71
CA ARG A 549 -12.17 -11.76 -10.54
C ARG A 549 -13.67 -11.85 -10.25
N ALA A 550 -14.49 -11.94 -11.29
CA ALA A 550 -15.96 -12.06 -11.15
C ALA A 550 -16.38 -13.24 -10.25
N VAL A 551 -15.69 -14.38 -10.36
CA VAL A 551 -15.96 -15.56 -9.52
C VAL A 551 -15.70 -15.28 -8.03
N ALA A 552 -14.64 -14.54 -7.71
CA ALA A 552 -14.32 -14.17 -6.33
C ALA A 552 -15.34 -13.15 -5.78
N LEU A 553 -15.76 -12.18 -6.60
CA LEU A 553 -16.81 -11.23 -6.24
C LEU A 553 -18.12 -11.95 -5.91
N GLY A 554 -18.55 -12.89 -6.77
CA GLY A 554 -19.76 -13.68 -6.52
C GLY A 554 -19.69 -14.51 -5.24
N LYS A 555 -18.53 -15.11 -4.93
CA LYS A 555 -18.33 -15.91 -3.70
C LYS A 555 -18.34 -15.06 -2.42
N ASN A 556 -17.77 -13.86 -2.48
CA ASN A 556 -17.58 -13.00 -1.32
C ASN A 556 -18.71 -11.98 -1.10
N TYR A 557 -19.64 -11.88 -2.05
CA TYR A 557 -20.77 -10.96 -1.92
C TYR A 557 -21.83 -11.54 -0.98
N VAL A 558 -22.09 -10.83 0.13
CA VAL A 558 -23.18 -11.14 1.06
C VAL A 558 -24.30 -10.12 0.85
N CYS A 559 -25.47 -10.61 0.47
CA CYS A 559 -26.68 -9.79 0.37
C CYS A 559 -27.11 -9.38 1.79
N GLY A 560 -27.09 -8.08 2.09
CA GLY A 560 -27.62 -7.50 3.32
C GLY A 560 -28.92 -6.73 3.05
N SER A 561 -29.57 -6.21 4.10
CA SER A 561 -30.81 -5.42 3.97
C SER A 561 -30.66 -4.17 3.10
N ASP A 562 -29.48 -3.55 3.15
CA ASP A 562 -29.19 -2.26 2.50
C ASP A 562 -28.38 -2.41 1.21
N ARG A 563 -28.06 -3.65 0.82
CA ARG A 563 -27.28 -3.95 -0.38
C ARG A 563 -28.18 -4.55 -1.46
N PRO A 564 -27.90 -4.27 -2.74
CA PRO A 564 -28.65 -4.89 -3.83
C PRO A 564 -28.42 -6.41 -3.85
N GLY A 565 -29.22 -7.13 -4.64
CA GLY A 565 -29.23 -8.60 -4.62
C GLY A 565 -27.92 -9.22 -5.11
N THR A 566 -27.20 -8.52 -5.99
CA THR A 566 -25.93 -8.98 -6.55
C THR A 566 -24.88 -7.86 -6.61
N TRP A 567 -23.61 -8.24 -6.78
CA TRP A 567 -22.52 -7.27 -6.90
C TRP A 567 -22.57 -6.52 -8.24
N GLU A 568 -23.13 -7.10 -9.29
CA GLU A 568 -23.35 -6.47 -10.59
C GLU A 568 -24.35 -5.32 -10.46
N GLU A 569 -25.44 -5.54 -9.71
CA GLU A 569 -26.41 -4.49 -9.37
C GLU A 569 -25.74 -3.37 -8.55
N LEU A 570 -24.88 -3.72 -7.59
CA LEU A 570 -24.10 -2.74 -6.81
C LEU A 570 -23.18 -1.90 -7.70
N LEU A 571 -22.48 -2.50 -8.66
CA LEU A 571 -21.59 -1.79 -9.56
C LEU A 571 -22.35 -0.94 -10.58
N ALA A 572 -23.45 -1.44 -11.11
CA ALA A 572 -24.26 -0.75 -12.12
C ALA A 572 -24.94 0.50 -11.54
N PHE A 573 -25.55 0.35 -10.36
CA PHE A 573 -26.41 1.38 -9.76
C PHE A 573 -25.79 2.07 -8.52
N GLY A 574 -24.55 1.70 -8.16
CA GLY A 574 -23.79 2.35 -7.10
C GLY A 574 -23.26 3.73 -7.48
N ARG A 575 -22.29 4.22 -6.69
CA ARG A 575 -21.71 5.57 -6.83
C ARG A 575 -20.66 5.66 -7.94
N TYR A 576 -20.09 4.53 -8.35
CA TYR A 576 -19.08 4.49 -9.41
C TYR A 576 -19.74 4.44 -10.80
N HIS A 577 -19.54 5.49 -11.59
CA HIS A 577 -20.01 5.58 -12.98
C HIS A 577 -18.87 5.55 -14.00
N GLY A 578 -17.69 5.05 -13.61
CA GLY A 578 -16.53 4.98 -14.49
C GLY A 578 -16.58 3.77 -15.44
N ALA A 579 -15.52 3.62 -16.22
CA ALA A 579 -15.37 2.50 -17.17
C ALA A 579 -15.01 1.20 -16.44
N LEU A 580 -15.38 0.07 -17.05
CA LEU A 580 -14.96 -1.27 -16.61
C LEU A 580 -14.24 -2.06 -17.72
N PRO A 581 -13.38 -3.03 -17.34
CA PRO A 581 -12.79 -3.96 -18.29
C PRO A 581 -13.85 -4.85 -18.93
N LEU A 582 -13.74 -5.04 -20.26
CA LEU A 582 -14.64 -5.92 -21.01
C LEU A 582 -14.53 -7.39 -20.56
N SER A 583 -13.33 -7.84 -20.16
CA SER A 583 -13.10 -9.19 -19.63
C SER A 583 -13.92 -9.47 -18.38
N LEU A 584 -13.95 -8.53 -17.43
CA LEU A 584 -14.72 -8.68 -16.19
C LEU A 584 -16.22 -8.81 -16.48
N TRP A 585 -16.73 -8.06 -17.47
CA TRP A 585 -18.13 -8.18 -17.90
C TRP A 585 -18.41 -9.55 -18.53
N TYR A 586 -17.51 -10.05 -19.38
CA TYR A 586 -17.63 -11.39 -19.96
C TYR A 586 -17.67 -12.48 -18.90
N ASP A 587 -16.74 -12.44 -17.94
CA ASP A 587 -16.67 -13.41 -16.84
C ASP A 587 -17.96 -13.39 -16.00
N ALA A 588 -18.50 -12.19 -15.72
CA ALA A 588 -19.77 -12.05 -15.01
C ALA A 588 -20.94 -12.67 -15.79
N CYS A 589 -20.99 -12.46 -17.12
CA CYS A 589 -22.02 -13.06 -17.97
C CYS A 589 -21.94 -14.59 -17.99
N GLN A 590 -20.73 -15.15 -18.10
CA GLN A 590 -20.52 -16.60 -18.13
C GLN A 590 -21.01 -17.29 -16.86
N ILE A 591 -20.86 -16.65 -15.69
CA ILE A 591 -21.36 -17.20 -14.41
C ILE A 591 -22.85 -17.53 -14.47
N TYR A 592 -23.66 -16.67 -15.10
CA TYR A 592 -25.12 -16.88 -15.21
C TYR A 592 -25.53 -17.77 -16.38
N PHE A 593 -24.73 -17.80 -17.44
CA PHE A 593 -25.13 -18.42 -18.71
C PHE A 593 -24.53 -19.80 -18.96
N ASP A 594 -23.40 -20.14 -18.34
CA ASP A 594 -22.74 -21.44 -18.47
C ASP A 594 -23.05 -22.38 -17.29
N LYS A 595 -23.34 -21.83 -16.10
CA LYS A 595 -23.66 -22.59 -14.90
C LYS A 595 -25.14 -22.47 -14.56
N ALA A 596 -25.90 -23.55 -14.75
CA ALA A 596 -27.35 -23.61 -14.51
C ALA A 596 -27.79 -23.45 -13.04
N THR A 597 -26.89 -23.12 -12.12
CA THR A 597 -27.18 -23.11 -10.67
C THR A 597 -27.81 -21.83 -10.16
N VAL A 598 -27.65 -20.69 -10.87
CA VAL A 598 -28.19 -19.40 -10.41
C VAL A 598 -29.05 -18.78 -11.50
N PRO A 599 -30.37 -18.66 -11.31
CA PRO A 599 -31.23 -18.00 -12.29
C PRO A 599 -30.89 -16.51 -12.39
N LEU A 600 -30.78 -15.99 -13.62
CA LEU A 600 -30.56 -14.57 -13.87
C LEU A 600 -31.86 -13.80 -13.60
N SER A 601 -31.84 -12.89 -12.63
CA SER A 601 -32.98 -12.00 -12.35
C SER A 601 -33.10 -10.90 -13.41
N SER A 602 -34.31 -10.38 -13.64
CA SER A 602 -34.53 -9.24 -14.56
C SER A 602 -33.74 -7.99 -14.13
N LYS A 603 -33.56 -7.77 -12.82
CA LYS A 603 -32.77 -6.65 -12.28
C LYS A 603 -31.27 -6.83 -12.57
N CYS A 604 -30.73 -8.02 -12.35
CA CYS A 604 -29.34 -8.33 -12.66
C CYS A 604 -29.08 -8.29 -14.18
N ALA A 605 -30.01 -8.76 -15.01
CA ALA A 605 -29.93 -8.62 -16.47
C ALA A 605 -29.84 -7.14 -16.90
N ARG A 606 -30.66 -6.25 -16.30
CA ARG A 606 -30.56 -4.80 -16.55
C ARG A 606 -29.24 -4.21 -16.05
N ALA A 607 -28.72 -4.68 -14.91
CA ALA A 607 -27.42 -4.27 -14.40
C ALA A 607 -26.31 -4.64 -15.39
N LEU A 608 -26.28 -5.88 -15.88
CA LEU A 608 -25.31 -6.36 -16.88
C LEU A 608 -25.41 -5.59 -18.20
N LEU A 609 -26.63 -5.26 -18.67
CA LEU A 609 -26.81 -4.37 -19.82
C LEU A 609 -26.20 -2.99 -19.59
N SER A 610 -26.49 -2.38 -18.43
CA SER A 610 -25.95 -1.07 -18.05
C SER A 610 -24.42 -1.09 -17.91
N LEU A 611 -23.85 -2.17 -17.40
CA LEU A 611 -22.39 -2.33 -17.32
C LEU A 611 -21.78 -2.44 -18.73
N ARG A 612 -22.42 -3.12 -19.68
CA ARG A 612 -21.87 -3.26 -21.03
C ARG A 612 -21.67 -1.92 -21.75
N THR A 613 -22.53 -0.92 -21.47
CA THR A 613 -22.42 0.43 -22.05
C THR A 613 -21.19 1.19 -21.54
N ARG A 614 -20.66 0.80 -20.38
CA ARG A 614 -19.48 1.40 -19.73
C ARG A 614 -18.17 0.66 -20.04
N CYS A 615 -18.23 -0.46 -20.76
CA CYS A 615 -17.04 -1.19 -21.19
C CYS A 615 -16.29 -0.43 -22.28
N LYS A 616 -14.98 -0.23 -22.11
CA LYS A 616 -14.10 0.25 -23.17
C LYS A 616 -13.25 -0.90 -23.70
N SER A 617 -13.19 -1.06 -25.02
CA SER A 617 -12.21 -1.95 -25.64
C SER A 617 -10.83 -1.30 -25.60
N HIS A 618 -9.79 -2.06 -25.22
CA HIS A 618 -8.39 -1.62 -25.30
C HIS A 618 -7.89 -1.42 -26.74
N ILE A 619 -8.68 -1.79 -27.74
CA ILE A 619 -8.35 -1.56 -29.14
C ILE A 619 -8.50 -0.06 -29.40
N GLY A 620 -7.36 0.63 -29.59
CA GLY A 620 -7.22 2.05 -29.87
C GLY A 620 -7.91 2.51 -31.16
N GLY A 621 -9.23 2.39 -31.21
CA GLY A 621 -10.09 2.90 -32.25
C GLY A 621 -10.05 4.42 -32.23
N VAL A 622 -9.17 4.97 -33.06
CA VAL A 622 -9.23 6.35 -33.53
C VAL A 622 -10.68 6.63 -33.92
N SER A 623 -11.32 7.58 -33.25
CA SER A 623 -12.63 8.09 -33.64
C SER A 623 -12.51 8.71 -35.04
N THR A 624 -12.68 7.90 -36.08
CA THR A 624 -12.69 8.36 -37.46
C THR A 624 -14.10 8.80 -37.79
N GLY A 625 -14.43 10.03 -37.39
CA GLY A 625 -15.70 10.66 -37.69
C GLY A 625 -15.68 12.13 -37.31
N LYS A 626 -15.22 12.99 -38.23
CA LYS A 626 -15.48 14.43 -38.12
C LYS A 626 -17.00 14.62 -38.06
N ASN A 627 -17.49 15.29 -37.02
CA ASN A 627 -18.87 15.76 -36.80
C ASN A 627 -19.79 14.82 -36.01
N LYS A 628 -19.63 14.79 -34.68
CA LYS A 628 -20.68 15.01 -33.64
C LYS A 628 -20.17 14.50 -32.27
N PRO A 629 -20.33 15.26 -31.18
CA PRO A 629 -19.84 14.88 -29.85
C PRO A 629 -20.71 13.80 -29.16
N SER A 630 -21.39 12.93 -29.90
CA SER A 630 -22.39 11.97 -29.36
C SER A 630 -22.17 10.50 -29.72
N SER A 631 -20.99 10.12 -30.24
CA SER A 631 -20.65 8.70 -30.47
C SER A 631 -19.96 8.09 -29.24
N LEU A 632 -20.74 7.75 -28.22
CA LEU A 632 -20.26 7.03 -27.03
C LEU A 632 -20.00 5.52 -27.29
N CYS A 633 -20.39 5.01 -28.47
CA CYS A 633 -20.07 3.65 -28.95
C CYS A 633 -19.50 3.74 -30.38
N ALA A 634 -18.17 3.72 -30.51
CA ALA A 634 -17.46 3.78 -31.79
C ALA A 634 -16.53 2.57 -32.05
N SER A 635 -16.56 1.54 -31.20
CA SER A 635 -15.88 0.27 -31.45
C SER A 635 -16.87 -0.75 -32.03
N PRO A 636 -16.51 -1.52 -33.09
CA PRO A 636 -17.36 -2.60 -33.58
C PRO A 636 -17.70 -3.56 -32.44
N LEU A 637 -18.98 -3.87 -32.25
CA LEU A 637 -19.44 -4.82 -31.25
C LEU A 637 -19.10 -6.22 -31.73
N ASP A 638 -18.46 -7.02 -30.88
CA ASP A 638 -18.19 -8.42 -31.14
C ASP A 638 -19.47 -9.27 -31.03
N PHE A 639 -19.57 -10.29 -31.88
CA PHE A 639 -20.80 -11.09 -31.95
C PHE A 639 -21.09 -11.85 -30.66
N ASP A 640 -20.08 -12.19 -29.88
CA ASP A 640 -20.27 -12.83 -28.58
C ASP A 640 -20.93 -11.88 -27.57
N SER A 641 -20.59 -10.58 -27.58
CA SER A 641 -21.36 -9.56 -26.84
C SER A 641 -22.81 -9.52 -27.31
N VAL A 642 -23.06 -9.55 -28.63
CA VAL A 642 -24.43 -9.55 -29.19
C VAL A 642 -25.24 -10.73 -28.68
N ARG A 643 -24.67 -11.94 -28.67
CA ARG A 643 -25.32 -13.15 -28.15
C ARG A 643 -25.72 -13.01 -26.68
N LEU A 644 -24.81 -12.50 -25.85
CA LEU A 644 -25.07 -12.30 -24.42
C LEU A 644 -26.13 -11.23 -24.20
N LEU A 645 -26.07 -10.12 -24.94
CA LEU A 645 -27.10 -9.06 -24.91
C LEU A 645 -28.48 -9.61 -25.30
N ALA A 646 -28.56 -10.42 -26.35
CA ALA A 646 -29.81 -11.05 -26.79
C ALA A 646 -30.42 -11.94 -25.69
N ARG A 647 -29.59 -12.75 -25.01
CA ARG A 647 -30.03 -13.58 -23.87
C ARG A 647 -30.50 -12.73 -22.68
N MET A 648 -29.83 -11.62 -22.37
CA MET A 648 -30.26 -10.71 -21.31
C MET A 648 -31.59 -10.02 -21.64
N LEU A 649 -31.76 -9.57 -22.88
CA LEU A 649 -32.99 -8.93 -23.35
C LEU A 649 -34.18 -9.90 -23.32
N HIS A 650 -33.95 -11.17 -23.68
CA HIS A 650 -34.97 -12.21 -23.53
C HIS A 650 -35.43 -12.36 -22.07
N VAL A 651 -34.50 -12.32 -21.10
CA VAL A 651 -34.84 -12.36 -19.66
C VAL A 651 -35.60 -11.10 -19.21
N ILE A 652 -35.32 -9.93 -19.81
CA ILE A 652 -35.96 -8.66 -19.42
C ILE A 652 -37.35 -8.50 -20.03
N LEU A 653 -37.51 -8.86 -21.30
CA LEU A 653 -38.75 -8.71 -22.08
C LEU A 653 -39.66 -9.94 -21.97
N GLY A 654 -39.15 -11.05 -21.44
CA GLY A 654 -39.88 -12.31 -21.32
C GLY A 654 -40.30 -12.86 -22.68
N GLU A 655 -41.58 -13.22 -22.80
CA GLU A 655 -42.18 -13.75 -24.03
C GLU A 655 -42.24 -12.75 -25.19
N GLY A 656 -41.88 -11.47 -24.97
CA GLY A 656 -41.97 -10.44 -26.02
C GLY A 656 -40.98 -10.62 -27.17
N VAL A 657 -39.78 -11.18 -26.93
CA VAL A 657 -38.75 -11.41 -27.95
C VAL A 657 -37.88 -12.61 -27.57
N ALA A 658 -37.69 -13.58 -28.47
CA ALA A 658 -36.76 -14.69 -28.23
C ALA A 658 -35.31 -14.27 -28.50
N ALA A 659 -34.36 -14.84 -27.75
CA ALA A 659 -32.93 -14.59 -27.97
C ALA A 659 -32.49 -15.01 -29.39
N GLU A 660 -33.08 -16.08 -29.93
CA GLU A 660 -32.80 -16.57 -31.29
C GLU A 660 -33.21 -15.58 -32.37
N ASP A 661 -34.37 -14.92 -32.19
CA ASP A 661 -34.86 -13.90 -33.11
C ASP A 661 -33.90 -12.70 -33.12
N LEU A 662 -33.46 -12.23 -31.94
CA LEU A 662 -32.47 -11.17 -31.82
C LEU A 662 -31.13 -11.53 -32.46
N MET A 663 -30.71 -12.79 -32.43
CA MET A 663 -29.46 -13.21 -33.05
C MET A 663 -29.55 -13.33 -34.58
N ASN A 664 -30.76 -13.60 -35.12
CA ASN A 664 -30.96 -13.91 -36.53
C ASN A 664 -31.57 -12.77 -37.35
N GLU A 665 -32.34 -11.88 -36.71
CA GLU A 665 -33.18 -10.85 -37.32
C GLU A 665 -32.87 -9.45 -36.80
N ALA A 666 -32.44 -8.55 -37.68
CA ALA A 666 -32.20 -7.16 -37.33
C ALA A 666 -33.46 -6.40 -36.89
N ALA A 667 -34.64 -6.80 -37.37
CA ALA A 667 -35.92 -6.17 -37.03
C ALA A 667 -36.34 -6.45 -35.58
N ALA A 668 -35.97 -7.61 -35.02
CA ALA A 668 -36.26 -7.96 -33.63
C ALA A 668 -35.63 -6.96 -32.63
N TRP A 669 -34.54 -6.29 -33.02
CA TRP A 669 -33.89 -5.26 -32.19
C TRP A 669 -34.71 -3.97 -32.06
N ASP A 670 -35.64 -3.69 -32.98
CA ASP A 670 -36.52 -2.51 -32.87
C ASP A 670 -37.46 -2.65 -31.67
N VAL A 671 -37.95 -3.87 -31.39
CA VAL A 671 -38.72 -4.17 -30.18
C VAL A 671 -37.83 -4.08 -28.94
N ALA A 672 -36.58 -4.55 -29.03
CA ALA A 672 -35.63 -4.47 -27.94
C ALA A 672 -35.22 -3.03 -27.57
N GLN A 673 -35.35 -2.05 -28.47
CA GLN A 673 -35.11 -0.64 -28.14
C GLN A 673 -36.02 -0.13 -27.02
N SER A 674 -37.23 -0.71 -26.86
CA SER A 674 -38.12 -0.37 -25.75
C SER A 674 -37.49 -0.63 -24.37
N ALA A 675 -36.56 -1.58 -24.27
CA ALA A 675 -35.83 -1.90 -23.03
C ALA A 675 -34.83 -0.81 -22.62
N ALA A 676 -34.40 0.07 -23.53
CA ALA A 676 -33.46 1.15 -23.22
C ALA A 676 -34.08 2.31 -22.42
N GLY A 677 -35.41 2.51 -22.53
CA GLY A 677 -36.08 3.67 -21.92
C GLY A 677 -35.40 4.99 -22.31
N ASN A 678 -34.98 5.77 -21.30
CA ASN A 678 -34.30 7.06 -21.48
C ASN A 678 -32.76 6.96 -21.45
N ASP A 679 -32.17 5.75 -21.38
CA ASP A 679 -30.72 5.58 -21.34
C ASP A 679 -30.13 5.68 -22.76
N GLU A 680 -29.58 6.85 -23.10
CA GLU A 680 -28.96 7.11 -24.40
C GLU A 680 -27.79 6.15 -24.70
N ALA A 681 -27.02 5.76 -23.69
CA ALA A 681 -25.87 4.88 -23.86
C ALA A 681 -26.32 3.46 -24.17
N LEU A 682 -27.38 2.98 -23.49
CA LEU A 682 -27.98 1.69 -23.78
C LEU A 682 -28.65 1.67 -25.16
N SER A 683 -29.37 2.73 -25.55
CA SER A 683 -29.95 2.83 -26.89
C SER A 683 -28.87 2.80 -27.99
N ALA A 684 -27.73 3.47 -27.76
CA ALA A 684 -26.59 3.42 -28.67
C ALA A 684 -25.97 2.01 -28.76
N LEU A 685 -25.85 1.29 -27.63
CA LEU A 685 -25.38 -0.10 -27.60
C LEU A 685 -26.30 -1.02 -28.40
N LEU A 686 -27.62 -0.93 -28.19
CA LEU A 686 -28.62 -1.74 -28.91
C LEU A 686 -28.60 -1.45 -30.41
N ARG A 687 -28.43 -0.19 -30.83
CA ARG A 687 -28.24 0.17 -32.25
C ARG A 687 -26.94 -0.42 -32.81
N GLY A 688 -25.87 -0.46 -32.02
CA GLY A 688 -24.61 -1.12 -32.39
C GLY A 688 -24.78 -2.63 -32.60
N ALA A 689 -25.53 -3.29 -31.72
CA ALA A 689 -25.85 -4.71 -31.84
C ALA A 689 -26.74 -5.01 -33.05
N GLN A 690 -27.77 -4.20 -33.28
CA GLN A 690 -28.62 -4.29 -34.47
C GLN A 690 -27.79 -4.19 -35.75
N LYS A 691 -26.86 -3.23 -35.84
CA LYS A 691 -25.97 -3.09 -36.99
C LYS A 691 -25.07 -4.32 -37.19
N CYS A 692 -24.54 -4.90 -36.12
CA CYS A 692 -23.75 -6.14 -36.19
C CYS A 692 -24.56 -7.31 -36.77
N VAL A 693 -25.82 -7.45 -36.35
CA VAL A 693 -26.73 -8.48 -36.89
C VAL A 693 -27.08 -8.20 -38.35
N GLN A 694 -27.32 -6.94 -38.73
CA GLN A 694 -27.54 -6.54 -40.14
C GLN A 694 -26.35 -6.92 -41.02
N GLU A 695 -25.11 -6.63 -40.58
CA GLU A 695 -23.89 -7.00 -41.30
C GLU A 695 -23.75 -8.52 -41.43
N ARG A 696 -24.09 -9.28 -40.37
CA ARG A 696 -24.11 -10.74 -40.44
C ARG A 696 -25.17 -11.29 -41.40
N GLN A 697 -26.40 -10.79 -41.32
CA GLN A 697 -27.47 -11.15 -42.26
C GLN A 697 -27.05 -10.86 -43.71
N ALA A 698 -26.43 -9.70 -43.95
CA ALA A 698 -25.88 -9.35 -45.25
C ALA A 698 -24.74 -10.29 -45.66
N SER A 699 -23.94 -10.84 -44.73
CA SER A 699 -22.87 -11.79 -45.06
C SER A 699 -23.33 -13.25 -45.21
N LYS A 700 -24.56 -13.62 -44.80
CA LYS A 700 -25.05 -15.02 -44.78
C LYS A 700 -24.95 -15.73 -46.12
N HIS A 701 -25.08 -15.00 -47.23
CA HIS A 701 -25.01 -15.57 -48.58
C HIS A 701 -23.58 -15.84 -49.07
N VAL A 702 -22.56 -15.29 -48.39
CA VAL A 702 -21.13 -15.46 -48.75
C VAL A 702 -20.47 -16.56 -47.91
N VAL A 703 -20.96 -16.80 -46.68
CA VAL A 703 -20.35 -17.71 -45.72
C VAL A 703 -21.10 -19.05 -45.71
N MET A 704 -20.51 -20.10 -46.29
CA MET A 704 -21.01 -21.48 -46.12
C MET A 704 -20.53 -22.03 -44.77
N THR A 705 -21.48 -22.45 -43.93
CA THR A 705 -21.19 -23.12 -42.65
C THR A 705 -21.42 -24.61 -42.83
N PHE A 706 -20.41 -25.45 -42.60
CA PHE A 706 -20.55 -26.90 -42.56
C PHE A 706 -20.79 -27.32 -41.11
N LEU A 707 -21.85 -28.09 -40.88
CA LEU A 707 -22.17 -28.69 -39.58
C LEU A 707 -21.33 -29.95 -39.34
#